data_AF-A0A2D0N0G1-F1
#
_entry.id   AF-A0A2D0N0G1-F1
#
_cell.length_a   1.000
_cell.length_b   1.000
_cell.length_c   1.000
_cell.angle_alpha   90.00
_cell.angle_beta   90.00
_cell.angle_gamma   90.00
#
_symmetry.space_group_name_H-M   'P 1'
#
loop_
_entity.id
_entity.type
_entity.pdbx_description
1 polymer ?
#
loop_
_entity_poly.entity_id
_entity_poly.type
_entity_poly.pdbx_seq_one_letter_code
_entity_poly.pdbx_strand_id
1 'polypeptide(L)'
;MSYTIFPRNRSLQLKPTRQPGRMLAPDRGCLEKHRIALNTIGISTISGLGGMQLKELITPSPGVVLPNIRGVISSREVSFSNAYRPTGIPGDVVRFDGKAKRLKTRPFPVRFDRNNHLQIGNALLSQQAITMLPIHTAYWVAEHLYLADNTTVVFAEAYRDLVIIAEQITIGENVTFTWAREPLAPPAAPPKAAHGQEGTRSLYLRGQGANGGNGEDNIAVAPTGYRGKDGPNIELWALNIDGQAIFDLAGQHGGQGAKGGDGGDGGRGGQGRTARLNSARFCRSGPGTGGRGGNGGKGGRGGIGGDGGDGGTLKVYAPQSILQAFDTANIFGDFSAGQGGEGGQGGQGGQAGAGGPRGAYVNDLVGNPCSGDFAHSGSAGSPGTNGAVGSSGQPGRSSRNAVRLVGISTDLFREQLQAPAIHTLSQSNGNVGDWLTLHGRNFTQTDTILFNGVACETIFSSDTTLSCQVPDVEGGAATLAILQRDGTRSNKISFVLRPFLQDVINSQNQKWRAGAKFYPGKEAAIIGTGFSEEVALLFGGHYLDRQEVQYISKNELRFTVNRSSEVAYPELLELQARLGTGETSNALSIPLWTYEIVCLGDSIVWGQGLRDEYKFTSLVERHIAEESAGQIGVYRHVYARSGANIGDPDHWNMRTQGNPNHEVPDRNPTIGQQVQLFQEAGGDPKAVRLVLLDGGINDVGVERILCNDDIRGDIESFCYGRMGQLLDRVHNTFPNAKIIVTGYFKIVSPQSDRALISLYLIGTGVSATVGAAVMVAGAGGIVAGVALSAELHDHLTDRSRVLHRQAHASLRRAIDEFNGSHAASVAFFADPEFTDEHAIFAPEALVWGVKGPPALDAADESASGGVAEDRKVLCVSAGLGGMAKFKCIRASAGHPNRAGAIRYAERILNIWNQEMNDLNEFPQNNN
;
A
#
# COMPACT_ATOMS: atom_id res chain seq x y z
N MET A 1 62.73 -19.94 -32.54
CA MET A 1 63.40 -18.63 -32.68
C MET A 1 62.36 -17.56 -32.43
N SER A 2 62.30 -17.01 -31.21
CA SER A 2 61.33 -15.95 -30.88
C SER A 2 62.03 -14.96 -29.97
N TYR A 3 62.26 -13.76 -30.50
CA TYR A 3 62.78 -12.60 -29.80
C TYR A 3 61.73 -12.08 -28.81
N THR A 4 61.99 -12.19 -27.50
CA THR A 4 61.21 -11.51 -26.48
C THR A 4 61.76 -10.08 -26.33
N ILE A 5 61.13 -9.13 -27.02
CA ILE A 5 61.38 -7.70 -26.83
C ILE A 5 60.54 -7.24 -25.64
N PHE A 6 61.16 -7.03 -24.48
CA PHE A 6 60.58 -6.21 -23.42
C PHE A 6 60.47 -4.76 -23.94
N PRO A 7 59.29 -4.12 -23.92
CA PRO A 7 59.22 -2.72 -24.29
C PRO A 7 59.89 -1.87 -23.19
N ARG A 8 60.93 -1.15 -23.60
CA ARG A 8 61.57 -0.05 -22.84
C ARG A 8 60.51 0.94 -22.34
N ASN A 9 60.76 1.51 -21.15
CA ASN A 9 60.07 2.69 -20.61
C ASN A 9 59.74 3.70 -21.71
N ARG A 10 58.47 3.77 -22.12
CA ARG A 10 57.98 4.84 -23.00
C ARG A 10 57.71 6.06 -22.12
N SER A 11 58.44 7.14 -22.38
CA SER A 11 58.02 8.49 -21.99
C SER A 11 56.64 8.76 -22.60
N LEU A 12 55.71 9.22 -21.77
CA LEU A 12 54.45 9.77 -22.27
C LEU A 12 54.73 11.24 -22.61
N GLN A 13 54.65 11.60 -23.89
CA GLN A 13 54.70 13.01 -24.29
C GLN A 13 53.32 13.64 -24.01
N LEU A 14 53.25 14.47 -22.97
CA LEU A 14 52.13 15.37 -22.74
C LEU A 14 52.09 16.36 -23.91
N LYS A 15 51.11 16.21 -24.80
CA LYS A 15 50.90 17.22 -25.85
C LYS A 15 50.33 18.48 -25.20
N PRO A 16 50.79 19.69 -25.57
CA PRO A 16 50.08 20.92 -25.26
C PRO A 16 48.78 20.93 -26.06
N THR A 17 47.70 20.33 -25.52
CA THR A 17 46.36 20.44 -26.10
C THR A 17 45.83 21.83 -25.83
N ARG A 18 46.18 22.79 -26.71
CA ARG A 18 45.56 24.11 -26.74
C ARG A 18 44.20 24.02 -27.44
N GLN A 19 43.14 23.98 -26.65
CA GLN A 19 41.85 24.52 -27.06
C GLN A 19 41.53 25.69 -26.14
N PRO A 20 41.20 26.88 -26.69
CA PRO A 20 40.89 28.04 -25.86
C PRO A 20 39.65 27.70 -25.01
N GLY A 21 39.84 27.66 -23.70
CA GLY A 21 38.75 27.48 -22.75
C GLY A 21 37.78 28.65 -22.93
N ARG A 22 36.54 28.36 -23.34
CA ARG A 22 35.51 29.40 -23.45
C ARG A 22 35.26 29.95 -22.05
N MET A 23 35.47 31.24 -21.85
CA MET A 23 35.15 31.91 -20.59
C MET A 23 33.64 31.81 -20.33
N LEU A 24 33.26 31.26 -19.18
CA LEU A 24 31.87 31.05 -18.78
C LEU A 24 31.50 31.97 -17.60
N ALA A 25 30.23 32.36 -17.52
CA ALA A 25 29.69 33.10 -16.39
C ALA A 25 29.79 32.29 -15.08
N PRO A 26 29.93 32.96 -13.92
CA PRO A 26 30.09 32.30 -12.63
C PRO A 26 28.86 31.45 -12.26
N ASP A 27 29.12 30.21 -11.84
CA ASP A 27 28.12 29.33 -11.23
C ASP A 27 28.00 29.67 -9.74
N ARG A 28 27.00 30.49 -9.38
CA ARG A 28 26.76 30.92 -7.99
C ARG A 28 26.53 29.75 -7.03
N GLY A 29 26.07 28.59 -7.51
CA GLY A 29 25.80 27.43 -6.67
C GLY A 29 27.06 26.69 -6.21
N CYS A 30 28.17 26.79 -6.96
CA CYS A 30 29.39 26.02 -6.70
C CYS A 30 30.14 26.56 -5.46
N LEU A 31 30.28 27.89 -5.33
CA LEU A 31 30.92 28.51 -4.16
C LEU A 31 30.08 28.32 -2.90
N GLU A 32 28.76 28.39 -3.02
CA GLU A 32 27.82 28.21 -1.91
C GLU A 32 27.96 26.82 -1.26
N LYS A 33 28.15 25.78 -2.07
CA LYS A 33 28.44 24.42 -1.61
C LYS A 33 29.73 24.37 -0.77
N HIS A 34 30.80 25.00 -1.24
CA HIS A 34 32.08 25.03 -0.52
C HIS A 34 31.98 25.85 0.77
N ARG A 35 31.25 26.98 0.74
CA ARG A 35 30.96 27.79 1.93
C ARG A 35 30.26 26.96 3.01
N ILE A 36 29.24 26.20 2.65
CA ILE A 36 28.54 25.30 3.59
C ILE A 36 29.52 24.31 4.21
N ALA A 37 30.38 23.67 3.42
CA ALA A 37 31.38 22.71 3.91
C ALA A 37 32.38 23.36 4.88
N LEU A 38 32.90 24.55 4.58
CA LEU A 38 33.85 25.27 5.44
C LEU A 38 33.22 25.75 6.75
N ASN A 39 31.96 26.20 6.69
CA ASN A 39 31.21 26.59 7.88
C ASN A 39 31.07 25.45 8.89
N THR A 40 30.95 24.19 8.43
CA THR A 40 30.80 23.04 9.34
C THR A 40 31.98 22.84 10.30
N ILE A 41 33.17 23.37 9.97
CA ILE A 41 34.37 23.30 10.81
C ILE A 41 34.76 24.66 11.43
N GLY A 42 33.84 25.64 11.36
CA GLY A 42 33.98 26.95 11.97
C GLY A 42 34.80 27.96 11.15
N ILE A 43 34.90 27.78 9.83
CA ILE A 43 35.56 28.75 8.94
C ILE A 43 34.48 29.58 8.26
N SER A 44 34.33 30.82 8.71
CA SER A 44 33.36 31.80 8.17
C SER A 44 33.99 32.83 7.23
N THR A 45 35.31 32.99 7.28
CA THR A 45 36.10 33.89 6.42
C THR A 45 37.45 33.25 6.11
N ILE A 46 38.02 33.63 4.96
CA ILE A 46 39.36 33.22 4.54
C ILE A 46 40.40 34.27 4.97
N SER A 47 40.01 35.55 4.97
CA SER A 47 40.86 36.66 5.43
C SER A 47 41.22 36.46 6.90
N GLY A 48 42.51 36.62 7.24
CA GLY A 48 43.05 36.39 8.57
C GLY A 48 43.36 34.93 8.93
N LEU A 49 43.17 33.96 8.01
CA LEU A 49 43.61 32.57 8.25
C LEU A 49 45.14 32.43 8.24
N GLY A 50 45.87 33.37 7.65
CA GLY A 50 47.33 33.34 7.53
C GLY A 50 47.87 32.48 6.38
N GLY A 51 49.20 32.39 6.30
CA GLY A 51 49.92 31.73 5.21
C GLY A 51 50.19 30.24 5.44
N MET A 52 50.01 29.42 4.40
CA MET A 52 50.31 27.99 4.37
C MET A 52 51.34 27.68 3.28
N GLN A 53 52.45 27.04 3.65
CA GLN A 53 53.47 26.56 2.72
C GLN A 53 53.44 25.03 2.62
N LEU A 54 53.34 24.50 1.40
CA LEU A 54 53.44 23.08 1.09
C LEU A 54 54.69 22.81 0.25
N LYS A 55 55.39 21.72 0.53
CA LYS A 55 56.66 21.34 -0.11
C LYS A 55 56.81 19.82 -0.19
N GLU A 56 57.80 19.35 -0.97
CA GLU A 56 58.20 17.93 -1.10
C GLU A 56 57.14 17.07 -1.82
N LEU A 57 57.21 15.74 -1.66
CA LEU A 57 56.27 14.77 -2.21
C LEU A 57 55.14 14.53 -1.19
N ILE A 58 53.95 15.03 -1.48
CA ILE A 58 52.80 15.05 -0.58
C ILE A 58 51.56 14.40 -1.20
N THR A 59 50.69 13.86 -0.35
CA THR A 59 49.37 13.36 -0.77
C THR A 59 48.25 14.14 -0.08
N PRO A 60 47.22 14.59 -0.83
CA PRO A 60 46.00 15.14 -0.25
C PRO A 60 45.33 14.13 0.68
N SER A 61 44.49 14.62 1.59
CA SER A 61 43.71 13.79 2.51
C SER A 61 42.33 14.39 2.72
N PRO A 62 41.27 13.58 2.92
CA PRO A 62 39.94 14.10 3.18
C PRO A 62 39.90 15.01 4.41
N GLY A 63 39.05 16.04 4.35
CA GLY A 63 38.95 17.09 5.37
C GLY A 63 39.72 18.35 4.97
N VAL A 64 39.88 19.28 5.92
CA VAL A 64 40.38 20.62 5.64
C VAL A 64 41.77 20.85 6.22
N VAL A 65 42.73 21.19 5.36
CA VAL A 65 44.08 21.62 5.69
C VAL A 65 44.07 23.14 5.90
N LEU A 66 44.66 23.60 7.02
CA LEU A 66 44.70 25.01 7.42
C LEU A 66 46.11 25.46 7.83
N PRO A 67 46.45 26.76 7.68
CA PRO A 67 47.72 27.35 8.10
C PRO A 67 48.10 27.10 9.56
N ASN A 68 47.12 27.13 10.45
CA ASN A 68 47.32 27.00 11.90
C ASN A 68 47.53 25.56 12.39
N ILE A 69 47.48 24.57 11.50
CA ILE A 69 47.77 23.18 11.87
C ILE A 69 49.29 23.02 12.07
N ARG A 70 49.71 22.78 13.33
CA ARG A 70 51.13 22.58 13.66
C ARG A 70 51.70 21.37 12.90
N GLY A 71 52.68 21.63 12.04
CA GLY A 71 53.28 20.62 11.17
C GLY A 71 52.25 20.04 10.19
N VAL A 72 51.77 20.89 9.29
CA VAL A 72 50.77 20.58 8.24
C VAL A 72 51.14 19.32 7.46
N ILE A 73 52.43 19.17 7.11
CA ILE A 73 52.98 17.96 6.50
C ILE A 73 53.26 16.95 7.61
N SER A 74 52.57 15.81 7.59
CA SER A 74 52.73 14.74 8.57
C SER A 74 54.03 13.96 8.35
N SER A 75 54.49 13.28 9.40
CA SER A 75 55.52 12.23 9.28
C SER A 75 54.97 10.91 8.73
N ARG A 76 53.64 10.77 8.62
CA ARG A 76 53.01 9.57 8.04
C ARG A 76 53.15 9.59 6.52
N GLU A 77 53.66 8.51 5.97
CA GLU A 77 53.86 8.32 4.54
C GLU A 77 52.86 7.32 3.96
N VAL A 78 52.43 7.56 2.72
CA VAL A 78 51.59 6.66 1.92
C VAL A 78 52.43 6.17 0.74
N SER A 79 52.64 4.85 0.67
CA SER A 79 53.28 4.22 -0.49
C SER A 79 52.36 4.29 -1.70
N PHE A 80 52.92 4.56 -2.87
CA PHE A 80 52.21 4.50 -4.13
C PHE A 80 53.10 3.90 -5.21
N SER A 81 52.44 3.41 -6.25
CA SER A 81 53.11 2.93 -7.45
C SER A 81 52.49 3.57 -8.69
N ASN A 82 53.33 3.78 -9.70
CA ASN A 82 52.95 4.16 -11.06
C ASN A 82 52.27 5.52 -11.17
N ALA A 83 52.76 6.48 -10.40
CA ALA A 83 52.51 7.90 -10.66
C ALA A 83 53.51 8.41 -11.70
N TYR A 84 53.29 9.62 -12.20
CA TYR A 84 54.17 10.26 -13.16
C TYR A 84 54.75 11.54 -12.60
N ARG A 85 56.04 11.78 -12.85
CA ARG A 85 56.70 13.05 -12.52
C ARG A 85 57.40 13.61 -13.74
N PRO A 86 57.63 14.94 -13.80
CA PRO A 86 58.34 15.55 -14.90
C PRO A 86 59.80 15.08 -14.94
N THR A 87 60.38 15.01 -16.13
CA THR A 87 61.82 14.78 -16.32
C THR A 87 62.63 16.07 -16.31
N GLY A 88 61.98 17.23 -16.16
CA GLY A 88 62.58 18.57 -16.33
C GLY A 88 62.53 19.08 -17.78
N ILE A 89 62.06 18.26 -18.72
CA ILE A 89 61.75 18.69 -20.09
C ILE A 89 60.24 18.95 -20.17
N PRO A 90 59.79 20.12 -20.65
CA PRO A 90 58.37 20.44 -20.79
C PRO A 90 57.63 19.36 -21.59
N GLY A 91 56.61 18.78 -20.95
CA GLY A 91 55.75 17.75 -21.54
C GLY A 91 56.31 16.33 -21.52
N ASP A 92 57.44 16.08 -20.86
CA ASP A 92 57.99 14.73 -20.71
C ASP A 92 57.85 14.25 -19.26
N VAL A 93 57.21 13.09 -19.09
CA VAL A 93 56.97 12.48 -17.78
C VAL A 93 57.50 11.05 -17.70
N VAL A 94 58.04 10.71 -16.53
CA VAL A 94 58.51 9.36 -16.20
C VAL A 94 57.68 8.76 -15.08
N ARG A 95 57.40 7.46 -15.25
CA ARG A 95 56.75 6.65 -14.22
C ARG A 95 57.68 6.50 -13.03
N PHE A 96 57.15 6.67 -11.83
CA PHE A 96 57.89 6.47 -10.59
C PHE A 96 56.99 5.89 -9.49
N ASP A 97 57.63 5.17 -8.59
CA ASP A 97 57.06 4.64 -7.37
C ASP A 97 57.69 5.39 -6.19
N GLY A 98 57.01 5.44 -5.04
CA GLY A 98 57.55 6.17 -3.90
C GLY A 98 56.64 6.20 -2.69
N LYS A 99 56.97 7.11 -1.78
CA LYS A 99 56.23 7.37 -0.55
C LYS A 99 55.95 8.87 -0.42
N ALA A 100 54.68 9.23 -0.29
CA ALA A 100 54.25 10.62 -0.15
C ALA A 100 53.84 10.94 1.28
N LYS A 101 54.26 12.10 1.79
CA LYS A 101 53.86 12.56 3.12
C LYS A 101 52.41 13.00 3.12
N ARG A 102 51.65 12.49 4.08
CA ARG A 102 50.22 12.80 4.21
C ARG A 102 50.02 14.19 4.81
N LEU A 103 49.07 14.97 4.28
CA LEU A 103 48.70 16.24 4.92
C LEU A 103 47.79 16.00 6.12
N LYS A 104 48.03 16.73 7.22
CA LYS A 104 47.13 16.72 8.37
C LYS A 104 45.89 17.55 8.08
N THR A 105 44.72 17.00 8.38
CA THR A 105 43.43 17.65 8.13
C THR A 105 42.63 17.78 9.42
N ARG A 106 41.80 18.81 9.49
CA ARG A 106 40.62 18.84 10.38
C ARG A 106 39.51 18.05 9.68
N PRO A 107 39.02 16.94 10.26
CA PRO A 107 37.92 16.20 9.66
C PRO A 107 36.64 17.03 9.71
N PHE A 108 35.74 16.82 8.75
CA PHE A 108 34.37 17.30 8.88
C PHE A 108 33.73 16.64 10.11
N PRO A 109 33.00 17.37 10.97
CA PRO A 109 32.49 16.82 12.22
C PRO A 109 31.26 15.95 11.91
N VAL A 110 31.48 14.72 11.48
CA VAL A 110 30.41 13.79 11.12
C VAL A 110 30.20 12.81 12.27
N ARG A 111 29.05 12.88 12.94
CA ARG A 111 28.57 11.87 13.89
C ARG A 111 27.35 11.19 13.30
N PHE A 112 27.11 9.95 13.68
CA PHE A 112 25.84 9.28 13.43
C PHE A 112 25.17 9.06 14.78
N ASP A 113 23.89 9.42 14.90
CA ASP A 113 23.11 9.04 16.06
C ASP A 113 22.76 7.53 16.03
N ARG A 114 22.08 7.05 17.07
CA ARG A 114 21.70 5.62 17.20
C ARG A 114 20.73 5.15 16.11
N ASN A 115 20.11 6.06 15.39
CA ASN A 115 19.19 5.80 14.28
C ASN A 115 19.84 6.06 12.91
N ASN A 116 21.16 6.18 12.87
CA ASN A 116 21.95 6.42 11.67
C ASN A 116 21.71 7.79 11.00
N HIS A 117 21.25 8.79 11.76
CA HIS A 117 21.17 10.18 11.28
C HIS A 117 22.48 10.93 11.50
N LEU A 118 22.91 11.68 10.47
CA LEU A 118 24.12 12.49 10.51
C LEU A 118 23.98 13.70 11.45
N GLN A 119 24.76 13.73 12.53
CA GLN A 119 24.89 14.86 13.45
C GLN A 119 26.21 15.60 13.17
N ILE A 120 26.16 16.91 12.93
CA ILE A 120 27.36 17.75 12.81
C ILE A 120 27.40 18.73 13.98
N GLY A 121 28.15 18.38 15.03
CA GLY A 121 28.13 19.12 16.28
C GLY A 121 26.72 19.14 16.92
N ASN A 122 26.25 20.31 17.34
CA ASN A 122 24.92 20.52 17.91
C ASN A 122 23.84 20.85 16.85
N ALA A 123 24.10 20.63 15.55
CA ALA A 123 23.16 20.93 14.46
C ALA A 123 22.77 19.67 13.66
N LEU A 124 21.46 19.55 13.39
CA LEU A 124 20.86 18.53 12.52
C LEU A 124 20.77 19.06 11.08
N LEU A 125 21.48 18.44 10.14
CA LEU A 125 21.38 18.83 8.72
C LEU A 125 20.24 18.08 8.02
N SER A 126 19.60 18.72 7.04
CA SER A 126 18.59 18.08 6.19
C SER A 126 19.22 17.02 5.28
N GLN A 127 18.45 16.02 4.82
CA GLN A 127 18.93 15.01 3.85
C GLN A 127 19.47 15.63 2.55
N GLN A 128 18.94 16.79 2.12
CA GLN A 128 19.44 17.54 0.96
C GLN A 128 20.79 18.25 1.24
N ALA A 129 21.07 18.67 2.47
CA ALA A 129 22.38 19.21 2.85
C ALA A 129 23.44 18.10 3.02
N ILE A 130 23.03 16.92 3.52
CA ILE A 130 23.89 15.74 3.69
C ILE A 130 24.41 15.24 2.34
N THR A 131 23.58 15.24 1.30
CA THR A 131 23.97 14.84 -0.07
C THR A 131 24.94 15.82 -0.73
N MET A 132 25.06 17.06 -0.22
CA MET A 132 25.99 18.06 -0.73
C MET A 132 27.33 18.11 0.02
N LEU A 133 27.46 17.47 1.19
CA LEU A 133 28.70 17.52 1.97
C LEU A 133 29.77 16.58 1.37
N PRO A 134 30.90 17.13 0.89
CA PRO A 134 31.91 16.36 0.21
C PRO A 134 32.88 15.72 1.22
N ILE A 135 32.37 14.75 1.99
CA ILE A 135 33.07 14.08 3.11
C ILE A 135 34.36 13.34 2.69
N HIS A 136 34.53 13.08 1.40
CA HIS A 136 35.67 12.40 0.80
C HIS A 136 36.58 13.34 -0.02
N THR A 137 36.35 14.66 0.05
CA THR A 137 37.12 15.66 -0.67
C THR A 137 38.19 16.27 0.23
N ALA A 138 39.38 16.48 -0.34
CA ALA A 138 40.46 17.21 0.31
C ALA A 138 40.26 18.72 0.09
N TYR A 139 40.36 19.51 1.16
CA TYR A 139 40.30 20.97 1.10
C TYR A 139 41.62 21.58 1.56
N TRP A 140 42.17 22.50 0.79
CA TRP A 140 43.29 23.35 1.20
C TRP A 140 42.79 24.78 1.30
N VAL A 141 42.76 25.34 2.52
CA VAL A 141 42.16 26.66 2.76
C VAL A 141 43.16 27.53 3.49
N ALA A 142 43.54 28.66 2.91
CA ALA A 142 44.49 29.59 3.49
C ALA A 142 44.22 31.01 3.00
N GLU A 143 44.73 32.02 3.69
CA GLU A 143 44.73 33.38 3.15
C GLU A 143 45.77 33.47 2.02
N HIS A 144 46.99 32.97 2.28
CA HIS A 144 48.05 32.83 1.29
C HIS A 144 48.51 31.36 1.22
N LEU A 145 48.48 30.75 0.04
CA LEU A 145 48.99 29.40 -0.20
C LEU A 145 50.27 29.46 -1.05
N TYR A 146 51.36 28.90 -0.54
CA TYR A 146 52.63 28.77 -1.26
C TYR A 146 52.97 27.30 -1.51
N LEU A 147 53.07 26.91 -2.78
CA LEU A 147 53.61 25.61 -3.21
C LEU A 147 55.08 25.82 -3.57
N ALA A 148 56.00 25.25 -2.79
CA ALA A 148 57.44 25.42 -3.01
C ALA A 148 57.93 24.70 -4.28
N ASP A 149 59.12 25.07 -4.75
CA ASP A 149 59.74 24.41 -5.91
C ASP A 149 59.84 22.90 -5.74
N ASN A 150 59.66 22.17 -6.85
CA ASN A 150 59.73 20.71 -6.95
C ASN A 150 58.70 19.96 -6.08
N THR A 151 57.64 20.63 -5.62
CA THR A 151 56.54 19.98 -4.90
C THR A 151 55.78 19.04 -5.83
N THR A 152 55.60 17.79 -5.41
CA THR A 152 54.76 16.82 -6.15
C THR A 152 53.57 16.42 -5.28
N VAL A 153 52.38 16.72 -5.77
CA VAL A 153 51.10 16.34 -5.18
C VAL A 153 50.64 15.06 -5.88
N VAL A 154 50.75 13.93 -5.18
CA VAL A 154 50.31 12.63 -5.69
C VAL A 154 49.02 12.20 -5.01
N PHE A 155 47.96 11.98 -5.78
CA PHE A 155 46.75 11.31 -5.29
C PHE A 155 47.05 9.80 -5.14
N ALA A 156 47.63 9.45 -3.98
CA ALA A 156 48.07 8.08 -3.66
C ALA A 156 46.94 7.22 -3.07
N GLU A 157 45.91 7.84 -2.49
CA GLU A 157 44.77 7.18 -1.88
C GLU A 157 43.57 7.09 -2.85
N ALA A 158 42.48 6.46 -2.43
CA ALA A 158 41.28 6.28 -3.27
C ALA A 158 40.56 7.61 -3.60
N TYR A 159 40.80 8.67 -2.83
CA TYR A 159 40.15 9.97 -2.95
C TYR A 159 40.84 10.83 -4.01
N ARG A 160 40.04 11.42 -4.90
CA ARG A 160 40.55 12.04 -6.14
C ARG A 160 40.02 13.45 -6.39
N ASP A 161 39.35 14.04 -5.40
CA ASP A 161 38.85 15.41 -5.49
C ASP A 161 39.64 16.30 -4.52
N LEU A 162 40.25 17.35 -5.06
CA LEU A 162 40.96 18.38 -4.32
C LEU A 162 40.34 19.76 -4.60
N VAL A 163 39.94 20.44 -3.54
CA VAL A 163 39.45 21.83 -3.58
C VAL A 163 40.46 22.73 -2.88
N ILE A 164 40.93 23.76 -3.56
CA ILE A 164 41.88 24.75 -3.06
C ILE A 164 41.16 26.10 -3.01
N ILE A 165 41.14 26.75 -1.86
CA ILE A 165 40.49 28.04 -1.65
C ILE A 165 41.47 28.97 -0.94
N ALA A 166 41.93 30.03 -1.60
CA ALA A 166 42.79 31.02 -0.98
C ALA A 166 42.56 32.43 -1.51
N GLU A 167 43.05 33.47 -0.85
CA GLU A 167 43.06 34.80 -1.48
C GLU A 167 44.21 34.89 -2.50
N GLN A 168 45.39 34.40 -2.12
CA GLN A 168 46.58 34.36 -2.98
C GLN A 168 47.16 32.95 -3.05
N ILE A 169 47.46 32.49 -4.25
CA ILE A 169 48.19 31.24 -4.50
C ILE A 169 49.48 31.56 -5.26
N THR A 170 50.61 31.09 -4.74
CA THR A 170 51.92 31.21 -5.39
C THR A 170 52.49 29.82 -5.60
N ILE A 171 52.86 29.52 -6.84
CA ILE A 171 53.32 28.20 -7.30
C ILE A 171 54.78 28.32 -7.74
N GLY A 172 55.67 27.58 -7.07
CA GLY A 172 57.09 27.50 -7.40
C GLY A 172 57.37 26.72 -8.70
N GLU A 173 58.64 26.55 -9.02
CA GLU A 173 59.06 25.85 -10.23
C GLU A 173 58.82 24.33 -10.11
N ASN A 174 58.48 23.67 -11.23
CA ASN A 174 58.29 22.21 -11.33
C ASN A 174 57.24 21.60 -10.38
N VAL A 175 56.25 22.39 -9.94
CA VAL A 175 55.15 21.86 -9.13
C VAL A 175 54.26 20.95 -9.98
N THR A 176 54.02 19.73 -9.52
CA THR A 176 53.29 18.68 -10.27
C THR A 176 52.14 18.09 -9.48
N PHE A 177 50.98 17.94 -10.11
CA PHE A 177 49.84 17.16 -9.63
C PHE A 177 49.73 15.88 -10.47
N THR A 178 49.76 14.71 -9.83
CA THR A 178 49.71 13.38 -10.48
C THR A 178 48.95 12.39 -9.60
N TRP A 179 48.71 11.15 -10.05
CA TRP A 179 48.02 10.14 -9.26
C TRP A 179 48.52 8.72 -9.47
N ALA A 180 48.29 7.87 -8.48
CA ALA A 180 48.77 6.48 -8.46
C ALA A 180 47.80 5.52 -9.14
N ARG A 181 48.28 4.75 -10.13
CA ARG A 181 47.45 3.81 -10.92
C ARG A 181 48.10 2.44 -11.09
N GLU A 182 47.61 1.45 -10.35
CA GLU A 182 48.09 0.07 -10.46
C GLU A 182 47.66 -0.61 -11.76
N PRO A 183 48.50 -1.45 -12.41
CA PRO A 183 48.11 -2.14 -13.64
C PRO A 183 46.94 -3.10 -13.37
N LEU A 184 45.98 -3.15 -14.29
CA LEU A 184 44.82 -4.03 -14.18
C LEU A 184 45.15 -5.40 -14.79
N ALA A 185 45.37 -6.39 -13.94
CA ALA A 185 45.59 -7.77 -14.38
C ALA A 185 44.30 -8.36 -15.00
N PRO A 186 44.41 -9.21 -16.03
CA PRO A 186 43.25 -9.89 -16.59
C PRO A 186 42.57 -10.78 -15.53
N PRO A 187 41.23 -10.86 -15.50
CA PRO A 187 40.54 -11.79 -14.61
C PRO A 187 40.84 -13.25 -14.95
N ALA A 188 40.62 -14.15 -13.98
CA ALA A 188 40.82 -15.58 -14.16
C ALA A 188 39.85 -16.16 -15.20
N ALA A 189 40.35 -17.10 -16.01
CA ALA A 189 39.54 -17.82 -16.99
C ALA A 189 38.54 -18.77 -16.30
N PRO A 190 37.34 -19.00 -16.87
CA PRO A 190 36.46 -20.06 -16.43
C PRO A 190 37.14 -21.43 -16.45
N PRO A 191 36.75 -22.36 -15.56
CA PRO A 191 37.29 -23.72 -15.57
C PRO A 191 36.93 -24.44 -16.89
N LYS A 192 37.72 -25.45 -17.25
CA LYS A 192 37.47 -26.31 -18.40
C LYS A 192 36.12 -27.05 -18.24
N ALA A 193 35.35 -27.15 -19.32
CA ALA A 193 34.04 -27.82 -19.31
C ALA A 193 34.18 -29.34 -19.12
N ALA A 194 33.08 -30.00 -18.75
CA ALA A 194 33.11 -31.39 -18.33
C ALA A 194 33.54 -32.32 -19.47
N HIS A 195 34.36 -33.31 -19.10
CA HIS A 195 34.76 -34.40 -19.98
C HIS A 195 33.56 -35.30 -20.29
N GLY A 196 33.42 -35.70 -21.56
CA GLY A 196 32.35 -36.57 -22.00
C GLY A 196 32.42 -37.96 -21.34
N GLN A 197 31.28 -38.57 -21.07
CA GLN A 197 31.25 -39.89 -20.43
C GLN A 197 32.00 -40.94 -21.24
N GLU A 198 32.85 -41.73 -20.57
CA GLU A 198 33.55 -42.84 -21.20
C GLU A 198 32.56 -43.93 -21.64
N GLY A 199 32.69 -44.38 -22.89
CA GLY A 199 31.87 -45.45 -23.42
C GLY A 199 32.10 -46.76 -22.66
N THR A 200 31.03 -47.39 -22.22
CA THR A 200 31.12 -48.69 -21.55
C THR A 200 31.38 -49.82 -22.54
N ARG A 201 32.08 -50.86 -22.07
CA ARG A 201 32.25 -52.10 -22.83
C ARG A 201 30.90 -52.78 -23.08
N SER A 202 30.74 -53.38 -24.25
CA SER A 202 29.51 -54.12 -24.59
C SER A 202 29.30 -55.39 -23.76
N LEU A 203 28.08 -55.55 -23.21
CA LEU A 203 27.66 -56.73 -22.43
C LEU A 203 26.73 -57.69 -23.19
N TYR A 204 26.36 -57.40 -24.45
CA TYR A 204 25.48 -58.23 -25.29
C TYR A 204 26.25 -59.12 -26.29
N LEU A 205 25.69 -60.26 -26.69
CA LEU A 205 26.41 -61.36 -27.40
C LEU A 205 26.99 -60.95 -28.77
N ARG A 206 26.48 -59.88 -29.40
CA ARG A 206 27.06 -59.22 -30.59
C ARG A 206 27.09 -57.68 -30.45
N GLY A 207 27.16 -57.15 -29.24
CA GLY A 207 26.95 -55.70 -29.03
C GLY A 207 28.19 -54.88 -29.39
N GLN A 208 27.99 -53.74 -30.05
CA GLN A 208 28.99 -52.69 -30.24
C GLN A 208 29.34 -52.04 -28.89
N GLY A 209 30.59 -51.63 -28.70
CA GLY A 209 30.96 -50.81 -27.55
C GLY A 209 30.15 -49.51 -27.53
N ALA A 210 29.78 -49.02 -26.36
CA ALA A 210 29.02 -47.77 -26.28
C ALA A 210 29.89 -46.61 -26.78
N ASN A 211 29.28 -45.65 -27.47
CA ASN A 211 30.01 -44.45 -27.89
C ASN A 211 30.41 -43.64 -26.65
N GLY A 212 31.56 -42.97 -26.72
CA GLY A 212 31.90 -41.95 -25.74
C GLY A 212 30.94 -40.76 -25.87
N GLY A 213 30.57 -40.16 -24.75
CA GLY A 213 29.81 -38.92 -24.73
C GLY A 213 30.66 -37.78 -25.28
N ASN A 214 30.01 -36.79 -25.91
CA ASN A 214 30.71 -35.57 -26.30
C ASN A 214 31.15 -34.80 -25.05
N GLY A 215 32.29 -34.13 -25.13
CA GLY A 215 32.69 -33.15 -24.14
C GLY A 215 31.75 -31.96 -24.18
N GLU A 216 31.50 -31.35 -23.03
CA GLU A 216 30.59 -30.20 -22.95
C GLU A 216 31.23 -28.96 -23.58
N ASP A 217 30.43 -28.19 -24.31
CA ASP A 217 30.82 -26.86 -24.75
C ASP A 217 30.99 -25.95 -23.52
N ASN A 218 32.08 -25.18 -23.50
CA ASN A 218 32.28 -24.21 -22.44
C ASN A 218 31.45 -22.95 -22.70
N ILE A 219 30.20 -22.97 -22.23
CA ILE A 219 29.28 -21.84 -22.35
C ILE A 219 29.47 -20.79 -21.23
N ALA A 220 30.45 -20.99 -20.33
CA ALA A 220 30.70 -20.04 -19.26
C ALA A 220 31.19 -18.72 -19.85
N VAL A 221 30.51 -17.63 -19.49
CA VAL A 221 30.87 -16.29 -19.95
C VAL A 221 32.18 -15.89 -19.27
N ALA A 222 33.23 -15.71 -20.05
CA ALA A 222 34.50 -15.24 -19.54
C ALA A 222 34.35 -13.82 -18.95
N PRO A 223 34.87 -13.56 -17.74
CA PRO A 223 34.72 -12.26 -17.10
C PRO A 223 35.27 -11.11 -17.95
N THR A 224 34.56 -9.98 -17.91
CA THR A 224 35.00 -8.72 -18.53
C THR A 224 36.21 -8.17 -17.76
N GLY A 225 37.14 -7.55 -18.48
CA GLY A 225 38.30 -6.88 -17.87
C GLY A 225 37.87 -5.75 -16.93
N TYR A 226 38.71 -5.43 -15.95
CA TYR A 226 38.40 -4.37 -14.99
C TYR A 226 38.37 -3.00 -15.65
N ARG A 227 37.39 -2.17 -15.29
CA ARG A 227 37.34 -0.77 -15.74
C ARG A 227 38.53 0.03 -15.18
N GLY A 228 39.14 0.84 -16.03
CA GLY A 228 40.15 1.82 -15.64
C GLY A 228 39.58 2.85 -14.66
N LYS A 229 40.37 3.26 -13.66
CA LYS A 229 39.92 4.28 -12.69
C LYS A 229 39.96 5.69 -13.29
N ASP A 230 38.98 6.52 -12.93
CA ASP A 230 38.82 7.89 -13.44
C ASP A 230 39.89 8.84 -12.90
N GLY A 231 40.40 9.77 -13.72
CA GLY A 231 41.42 10.74 -13.30
C GLY A 231 40.94 11.69 -12.19
N PRO A 232 41.86 12.29 -11.40
CA PRO A 232 41.49 13.23 -10.34
C PRO A 232 40.90 14.55 -10.84
N ASN A 233 40.07 15.16 -9.99
CA ASN A 233 39.50 16.47 -10.20
C ASN A 233 40.09 17.49 -9.23
N ILE A 234 40.52 18.62 -9.76
CA ILE A 234 41.06 19.74 -8.99
C ILE A 234 40.20 20.97 -9.23
N GLU A 235 39.79 21.62 -8.16
CA GLU A 235 39.02 22.86 -8.18
C GLU A 235 39.75 23.93 -7.36
N LEU A 236 40.04 25.07 -7.96
CA LEU A 236 40.85 26.15 -7.38
C LEU A 236 40.05 27.46 -7.37
N TRP A 237 39.96 28.10 -6.21
CA TRP A 237 39.34 29.41 -6.00
C TRP A 237 40.38 30.37 -5.45
N ALA A 238 40.69 31.45 -6.19
CA ALA A 238 41.63 32.47 -5.73
C ALA A 238 41.37 33.86 -6.28
N LEU A 239 41.77 34.90 -5.52
CA LEU A 239 41.77 36.28 -6.00
C LEU A 239 43.04 36.60 -6.79
N ASN A 240 44.14 35.91 -6.52
CA ASN A 240 45.40 36.00 -7.26
C ASN A 240 46.08 34.63 -7.37
N ILE A 241 46.63 34.31 -8.54
CA ILE A 241 47.39 33.08 -8.80
C ILE A 241 48.67 33.47 -9.54
N ASP A 242 49.82 33.05 -9.02
CA ASP A 242 51.13 33.30 -9.61
C ASP A 242 51.92 31.98 -9.74
N GLY A 243 52.68 31.83 -10.83
CA GLY A 243 53.47 30.63 -11.13
C GLY A 243 52.81 29.56 -12.01
N GLN A 244 53.49 28.42 -12.21
CA GLN A 244 53.13 27.37 -13.18
C GLN A 244 53.00 25.99 -12.54
N ALA A 245 52.06 25.16 -13.03
CA ALA A 245 51.87 23.79 -12.55
C ALA A 245 51.69 22.77 -13.68
N ILE A 246 52.18 21.56 -13.43
CA ILE A 246 52.05 20.39 -14.30
C ILE A 246 50.94 19.48 -13.76
N PHE A 247 50.06 18.98 -14.63
CA PHE A 247 48.90 18.16 -14.27
C PHE A 247 48.86 16.84 -15.05
N ASP A 248 49.10 15.71 -14.41
CA ASP A 248 48.79 14.38 -14.95
C ASP A 248 47.50 13.88 -14.31
N LEU A 249 46.37 14.16 -14.97
CA LEU A 249 45.03 13.77 -14.55
C LEU A 249 44.37 12.81 -15.56
N ALA A 250 45.15 12.12 -16.39
CA ALA A 250 44.62 11.18 -17.37
C ALA A 250 43.86 10.02 -16.70
N GLY A 251 42.80 9.55 -17.37
CA GLY A 251 42.08 8.34 -16.99
C GLY A 251 42.92 7.08 -17.21
N GLN A 252 42.78 6.10 -16.34
CA GLN A 252 43.53 4.85 -16.48
C GLN A 252 42.98 3.98 -17.61
N HIS A 253 43.86 3.31 -18.35
CA HIS A 253 43.45 2.32 -19.36
C HIS A 253 42.71 1.13 -18.74
N GLY A 254 41.70 0.61 -19.44
CA GLY A 254 40.97 -0.58 -19.04
C GLY A 254 41.83 -1.84 -19.06
N GLY A 255 41.49 -2.80 -18.18
CA GLY A 255 42.19 -4.10 -18.09
C GLY A 255 41.79 -5.04 -19.22
N GLN A 256 42.66 -5.97 -19.58
CA GLN A 256 42.34 -7.00 -20.57
C GLN A 256 41.23 -7.94 -20.06
N GLY A 257 40.35 -8.41 -20.96
CA GLY A 257 39.33 -9.41 -20.63
C GLY A 257 39.91 -10.78 -20.29
N ALA A 258 39.16 -11.61 -19.56
CA ALA A 258 39.59 -12.94 -19.19
C ALA A 258 39.66 -13.87 -20.42
N LYS A 259 40.59 -14.83 -20.42
CA LYS A 259 40.57 -15.91 -21.42
C LYS A 259 39.27 -16.73 -21.28
N GLY A 260 38.70 -17.15 -22.40
CA GLY A 260 37.58 -18.11 -22.44
C GLY A 260 37.96 -19.45 -21.79
N GLY A 261 36.98 -20.11 -21.16
CA GLY A 261 37.17 -21.45 -20.61
C GLY A 261 37.35 -22.47 -21.73
N ASP A 262 38.25 -23.44 -21.53
CA ASP A 262 38.49 -24.47 -22.54
C ASP A 262 37.31 -25.46 -22.60
N GLY A 263 36.99 -25.99 -23.78
CA GLY A 263 35.93 -26.98 -23.99
C GLY A 263 36.26 -28.33 -23.37
N GLY A 264 35.25 -29.11 -23.00
CA GLY A 264 35.43 -30.45 -22.43
C GLY A 264 35.98 -31.42 -23.45
N ASP A 265 36.88 -32.32 -23.04
CA ASP A 265 37.37 -33.36 -23.95
C ASP A 265 36.26 -34.40 -24.19
N GLY A 266 36.24 -35.02 -25.37
CA GLY A 266 35.30 -36.09 -25.68
C GLY A 266 35.65 -37.39 -24.94
N GLY A 267 34.63 -38.11 -24.46
CA GLY A 267 34.80 -39.42 -23.86
C GLY A 267 35.33 -40.44 -24.87
N ARG A 268 36.17 -41.39 -24.45
CA ARG A 268 36.63 -42.45 -25.34
C ARG A 268 35.50 -43.43 -25.59
N GLY A 269 35.47 -44.04 -26.77
CA GLY A 269 34.53 -45.10 -27.09
C GLY A 269 34.82 -46.36 -26.28
N GLY A 270 33.77 -47.09 -25.92
CA GLY A 270 33.88 -48.36 -25.21
C GLY A 270 34.43 -49.46 -26.09
N GLN A 271 35.17 -50.39 -25.48
CA GLN A 271 35.69 -51.55 -26.20
C GLN A 271 34.54 -52.46 -26.68
N GLY A 272 34.63 -52.91 -27.94
CA GLY A 272 33.74 -53.93 -28.47
C GLY A 272 33.91 -55.26 -27.73
N ARG A 273 32.87 -56.09 -27.64
CA ARG A 273 32.97 -57.32 -26.86
C ARG A 273 33.97 -58.31 -27.47
N THR A 274 34.83 -58.93 -26.65
CA THR A 274 35.66 -60.07 -27.07
C THR A 274 34.81 -61.21 -27.64
N ALA A 275 35.31 -61.85 -28.69
CA ALA A 275 34.68 -63.02 -29.31
C ALA A 275 34.44 -64.14 -28.30
N ARG A 276 33.41 -64.97 -28.50
CA ARG A 276 33.02 -66.01 -27.54
C ARG A 276 32.88 -67.37 -28.20
N LEU A 277 33.20 -68.39 -27.42
CA LEU A 277 32.95 -69.79 -27.74
C LEU A 277 31.61 -70.25 -27.14
N ASN A 278 31.01 -71.29 -27.70
CA ASN A 278 29.92 -72.05 -27.09
C ASN A 278 30.47 -73.08 -26.09
N SER A 279 29.59 -73.82 -25.40
CA SER A 279 29.98 -74.83 -24.40
C SER A 279 30.87 -75.94 -24.98
N ALA A 280 30.74 -76.22 -26.28
CA ALA A 280 31.57 -77.18 -27.01
C ALA A 280 32.88 -76.58 -27.55
N ARG A 281 33.25 -75.36 -27.10
CA ARG A 281 34.44 -74.60 -27.54
C ARG A 281 34.49 -74.29 -29.05
N PHE A 282 33.34 -74.27 -29.74
CA PHE A 282 33.23 -73.74 -31.11
C PHE A 282 32.81 -72.27 -31.09
N CYS A 283 33.12 -71.52 -32.15
CA CYS A 283 32.79 -70.10 -32.24
C CYS A 283 31.29 -69.84 -32.12
N ARG A 284 30.90 -69.05 -31.10
CA ARG A 284 29.52 -68.60 -30.88
C ARG A 284 29.26 -67.22 -31.49
N SER A 285 30.23 -66.32 -31.38
CA SER A 285 30.14 -64.96 -31.93
C SER A 285 31.52 -64.38 -32.17
N GLY A 286 31.66 -63.61 -33.26
CA GLY A 286 32.83 -62.79 -33.51
C GLY A 286 32.96 -61.62 -32.51
N PRO A 287 34.07 -60.87 -32.59
CA PRO A 287 34.28 -59.70 -31.74
C PRO A 287 33.35 -58.55 -32.13
N GLY A 288 32.95 -57.73 -31.17
CA GLY A 288 32.18 -56.51 -31.42
C GLY A 288 33.04 -55.35 -31.95
N THR A 289 32.42 -54.43 -32.70
CA THR A 289 33.02 -53.13 -33.05
C THR A 289 33.19 -52.27 -31.79
N GLY A 290 34.25 -51.47 -31.73
CA GLY A 290 34.41 -50.47 -30.69
C GLY A 290 33.45 -49.29 -30.89
N GLY A 291 33.03 -48.66 -29.81
CA GLY A 291 32.21 -47.44 -29.86
C GLY A 291 33.01 -46.27 -30.45
N ARG A 292 32.35 -45.31 -31.10
CA ARG A 292 33.00 -44.07 -31.55
C ARG A 292 33.37 -43.22 -30.33
N GLY A 293 34.48 -42.50 -30.41
CA GLY A 293 34.81 -41.49 -29.41
C GLY A 293 33.87 -40.29 -29.52
N GLY A 294 33.61 -39.62 -28.41
CA GLY A 294 32.84 -38.38 -28.39
C GLY A 294 33.60 -37.23 -29.01
N ASN A 295 32.88 -36.26 -29.57
CA ASN A 295 33.47 -35.01 -30.03
C ASN A 295 33.92 -34.16 -28.82
N GLY A 296 35.00 -33.39 -28.98
CA GLY A 296 35.37 -32.38 -28.00
C GLY A 296 34.38 -31.21 -28.02
N GLY A 297 34.09 -30.65 -26.85
CA GLY A 297 33.26 -29.46 -26.72
C GLY A 297 33.96 -28.20 -27.21
N LYS A 298 33.20 -27.21 -27.65
CA LYS A 298 33.72 -25.90 -28.10
C LYS A 298 34.30 -25.12 -26.91
N GLY A 299 35.39 -24.39 -27.16
CA GLY A 299 35.94 -23.45 -26.19
C GLY A 299 35.06 -22.21 -26.06
N GLY A 300 34.99 -21.64 -24.86
CA GLY A 300 34.19 -20.46 -24.55
C GLY A 300 34.78 -19.19 -25.16
N ARG A 301 33.92 -18.19 -25.42
CA ARG A 301 34.38 -16.88 -25.91
C ARG A 301 35.20 -16.17 -24.83
N GLY A 302 36.26 -15.49 -25.23
CA GLY A 302 37.02 -14.61 -24.34
C GLY A 302 36.20 -13.42 -23.86
N GLY A 303 36.50 -12.94 -22.65
CA GLY A 303 35.78 -11.85 -22.00
C GLY A 303 36.02 -10.53 -22.72
N ILE A 304 35.08 -9.61 -22.62
CA ILE A 304 35.24 -8.26 -23.17
C ILE A 304 36.36 -7.54 -22.39
N GLY A 305 37.15 -6.69 -23.04
CA GLY A 305 38.10 -5.82 -22.35
C GLY A 305 37.39 -4.82 -21.45
N GLY A 306 38.01 -4.42 -20.34
CA GLY A 306 37.45 -3.41 -19.45
C GLY A 306 37.42 -2.04 -20.10
N ASP A 307 36.43 -1.22 -19.78
CA ASP A 307 36.37 0.15 -20.28
C ASP A 307 37.51 1.00 -19.68
N GLY A 308 37.97 2.01 -20.40
CA GLY A 308 38.89 3.00 -19.87
C GLY A 308 38.23 3.95 -18.86
N GLY A 309 39.03 4.48 -17.94
CA GLY A 309 38.59 5.51 -17.01
C GLY A 309 38.45 6.87 -17.70
N ASP A 310 37.56 7.70 -17.19
CA ASP A 310 37.36 9.07 -17.68
C ASP A 310 38.57 9.95 -17.32
N GLY A 311 38.87 10.92 -18.17
CA GLY A 311 39.91 11.91 -17.90
C GLY A 311 39.49 12.86 -16.77
N GLY A 312 40.43 13.22 -15.90
CA GLY A 312 40.22 14.15 -14.80
C GLY A 312 40.03 15.60 -15.26
N THR A 313 39.69 16.49 -14.32
CA THR A 313 39.38 17.90 -14.63
C THR A 313 40.11 18.90 -13.73
N LEU A 314 40.41 20.07 -14.29
CA LEU A 314 40.91 21.25 -13.59
C LEU A 314 39.93 22.40 -13.77
N LYS A 315 39.35 22.89 -12.67
CA LYS A 315 38.50 24.08 -12.64
C LYS A 315 39.18 25.19 -11.87
N VAL A 316 39.26 26.39 -12.44
CA VAL A 316 39.92 27.54 -11.83
C VAL A 316 38.95 28.72 -11.83
N TYR A 317 38.72 29.27 -10.65
CA TYR A 317 37.88 30.43 -10.39
C TYR A 317 38.75 31.56 -9.87
N ALA A 318 38.94 32.60 -10.69
CA ALA A 318 39.71 33.78 -10.33
C ALA A 318 39.24 35.02 -11.10
N PRO A 319 39.66 36.24 -10.72
CA PRO A 319 39.40 37.43 -11.52
C PRO A 319 39.87 37.28 -12.97
N GLN A 320 39.12 37.87 -13.90
CA GLN A 320 39.34 37.69 -15.33
C GLN A 320 40.77 38.04 -15.80
N SER A 321 41.38 39.06 -15.22
CA SER A 321 42.77 39.44 -15.50
C SER A 321 43.78 38.38 -15.07
N ILE A 322 43.54 37.69 -13.95
CA ILE A 322 44.40 36.62 -13.44
C ILE A 322 44.27 35.38 -14.31
N LEU A 323 43.05 35.00 -14.70
CA LEU A 323 42.83 33.83 -15.56
C LEU A 323 43.52 33.97 -16.91
N GLN A 324 43.55 35.15 -17.52
CA GLN A 324 44.25 35.37 -18.80
C GLN A 324 45.77 35.14 -18.69
N ALA A 325 46.36 35.58 -17.57
CA ALA A 325 47.78 35.33 -17.28
C ALA A 325 48.05 33.85 -16.97
N PHE A 326 47.13 33.19 -16.25
CA PHE A 326 47.26 31.78 -15.86
C PHE A 326 47.05 30.81 -17.04
N ASP A 327 46.12 31.10 -17.97
CA ASP A 327 45.76 30.23 -19.09
C ASP A 327 46.88 30.08 -20.14
N THR A 328 47.52 31.20 -20.52
CA THR A 328 48.33 31.25 -21.75
C THR A 328 49.78 30.78 -21.58
N ALA A 329 50.29 30.68 -20.34
CA ALA A 329 51.68 30.34 -20.05
C ALA A 329 51.88 29.24 -18.98
N ASN A 330 50.89 28.94 -18.13
CA ASN A 330 51.15 28.33 -16.81
C ASN A 330 50.52 26.95 -16.55
N ILE A 331 49.70 26.40 -17.47
CA ILE A 331 49.07 25.06 -17.34
C ILE A 331 49.65 24.08 -18.38
N PHE A 332 50.27 23.00 -17.91
CA PHE A 332 50.76 21.90 -18.75
C PHE A 332 50.22 20.57 -18.23
N GLY A 333 49.62 19.70 -19.05
CA GLY A 333 49.09 18.45 -18.49
C GLY A 333 48.41 17.46 -19.43
N ASP A 334 48.24 16.22 -18.95
CA ASP A 334 47.38 15.19 -19.56
C ASP A 334 46.04 15.15 -18.84
N PHE A 335 44.97 15.25 -19.63
CA PHE A 335 43.59 15.07 -19.15
C PHE A 335 42.83 14.08 -20.03
N SER A 336 43.55 13.29 -20.82
CA SER A 336 42.97 12.34 -21.76
C SER A 336 42.22 11.23 -21.04
N ALA A 337 41.22 10.68 -21.72
CA ALA A 337 40.56 9.48 -21.25
C ALA A 337 41.46 8.25 -21.41
N GLY A 338 41.29 7.28 -20.51
CA GLY A 338 41.88 5.97 -20.65
C GLY A 338 41.32 5.26 -21.89
N GLN A 339 42.17 4.63 -22.67
CA GLN A 339 41.76 3.67 -23.70
C GLN A 339 41.11 2.42 -23.06
N GLY A 340 40.18 1.79 -23.78
CA GLY A 340 39.61 0.51 -23.38
C GLY A 340 40.64 -0.62 -23.45
N GLY A 341 40.50 -1.60 -22.56
CA GLY A 341 41.34 -2.79 -22.52
C GLY A 341 41.08 -3.71 -23.71
N GLU A 342 42.06 -4.52 -24.07
CA GLU A 342 41.90 -5.54 -25.11
C GLU A 342 40.94 -6.65 -24.66
N GLY A 343 40.24 -7.28 -25.61
CA GLY A 343 39.45 -8.48 -25.33
C GLY A 343 40.32 -9.66 -24.89
N GLY A 344 39.75 -10.52 -24.05
CA GLY A 344 40.38 -11.77 -23.67
C GLY A 344 40.43 -12.76 -24.83
N GLN A 345 41.46 -13.61 -24.86
CA GLN A 345 41.56 -14.66 -25.88
C GLN A 345 40.45 -15.70 -25.71
N GLY A 346 40.00 -16.35 -26.79
CA GLY A 346 39.04 -17.45 -26.68
C GLY A 346 39.62 -18.70 -26.00
N GLY A 347 38.75 -19.51 -25.39
CA GLY A 347 39.10 -20.82 -24.86
C GLY A 347 39.46 -21.79 -25.98
N GLN A 348 40.35 -22.73 -25.70
CA GLN A 348 40.69 -23.78 -26.65
C GLN A 348 39.54 -24.79 -26.72
N GLY A 349 39.26 -25.34 -27.91
CA GLY A 349 38.31 -26.44 -28.05
C GLY A 349 38.82 -27.71 -27.36
N GLY A 350 37.90 -28.51 -26.82
CA GLY A 350 38.22 -29.79 -26.20
C GLY A 350 38.79 -30.78 -27.22
N GLN A 351 39.65 -31.67 -26.76
CA GLN A 351 40.22 -32.72 -27.60
C GLN A 351 39.16 -33.76 -27.96
N ALA A 352 39.32 -34.40 -29.13
CA ALA A 352 38.47 -35.51 -29.53
C ALA A 352 38.67 -36.74 -28.63
N GLY A 353 37.57 -37.41 -28.28
CA GLY A 353 37.63 -38.73 -27.66
C GLY A 353 38.18 -39.77 -28.63
N ALA A 354 39.08 -40.62 -28.17
CA ALA A 354 39.57 -41.74 -28.98
C ALA A 354 38.45 -42.76 -29.21
N GLY A 355 38.42 -43.39 -30.38
CA GLY A 355 37.50 -44.50 -30.63
C GLY A 355 37.86 -45.73 -29.80
N GLY A 356 36.84 -46.48 -29.39
CA GLY A 356 37.02 -47.70 -28.61
C GLY A 356 37.71 -48.79 -29.45
N PRO A 357 38.60 -49.59 -28.85
CA PRO A 357 39.20 -50.70 -29.56
C PRO A 357 38.13 -51.75 -29.91
N ARG A 358 38.36 -52.47 -31.02
CA ARG A 358 37.62 -53.69 -31.34
C ARG A 358 37.75 -54.73 -30.22
N GLY A 359 36.75 -55.61 -30.08
CA GLY A 359 36.88 -56.79 -29.21
C GLY A 359 38.01 -57.74 -29.66
N ALA A 360 38.64 -58.42 -28.70
CA ALA A 360 39.70 -59.39 -29.03
C ALA A 360 39.13 -60.64 -29.73
N TYR A 361 39.96 -61.29 -30.56
CA TYR A 361 39.65 -62.60 -31.12
C TYR A 361 39.92 -63.71 -30.09
N VAL A 362 39.18 -64.82 -30.20
CA VAL A 362 39.48 -66.08 -29.51
C VAL A 362 39.47 -67.20 -30.54
N ASN A 363 40.30 -68.23 -30.34
CA ASN A 363 40.33 -69.40 -31.22
C ASN A 363 39.42 -70.50 -30.67
N ASP A 364 38.77 -71.24 -31.56
CA ASP A 364 37.99 -72.43 -31.19
C ASP A 364 38.90 -73.62 -30.82
N LEU A 365 38.27 -74.74 -30.46
CA LEU A 365 38.95 -75.98 -30.04
C LEU A 365 39.95 -76.51 -31.08
N VAL A 366 39.77 -76.23 -32.36
CA VAL A 366 40.64 -76.70 -33.46
C VAL A 366 41.60 -75.60 -33.96
N GLY A 367 41.64 -74.45 -33.28
CA GLY A 367 42.60 -73.38 -33.53
C GLY A 367 42.11 -72.28 -34.48
N ASN A 368 40.87 -72.33 -34.95
CA ASN A 368 40.33 -71.32 -35.87
C ASN A 368 39.89 -70.07 -35.12
N PRO A 369 40.29 -68.85 -35.54
CA PRO A 369 39.83 -67.62 -34.91
C PRO A 369 38.36 -67.38 -35.18
N CYS A 370 37.61 -67.04 -34.13
CA CYS A 370 36.20 -66.66 -34.22
C CYS A 370 36.04 -65.31 -34.92
N SER A 371 36.04 -65.36 -36.24
CA SER A 371 35.82 -64.24 -37.15
C SER A 371 34.36 -64.23 -37.58
N GLY A 372 33.66 -63.12 -37.30
CA GLY A 372 32.24 -62.94 -37.65
C GLY A 372 31.91 -61.45 -37.64
N ASP A 373 31.42 -60.96 -38.78
CA ASP A 373 31.25 -59.57 -39.20
C ASP A 373 32.53 -58.71 -39.09
N PHE A 374 32.78 -57.81 -40.05
CA PHE A 374 33.98 -56.95 -40.08
C PHE A 374 33.95 -55.95 -38.92
N ALA A 375 34.34 -56.40 -37.73
CA ALA A 375 34.46 -55.55 -36.58
C ALA A 375 35.71 -54.68 -36.73
N HIS A 376 35.58 -53.40 -36.38
CA HIS A 376 36.64 -52.40 -36.43
C HIS A 376 36.69 -51.64 -35.11
N SER A 377 37.81 -50.98 -34.83
CA SER A 377 37.86 -49.98 -33.76
C SER A 377 36.94 -48.81 -34.14
N GLY A 378 36.35 -48.16 -33.15
CA GLY A 378 35.59 -46.94 -33.39
C GLY A 378 36.47 -45.84 -33.96
N SER A 379 35.87 -44.91 -34.70
CA SER A 379 36.55 -43.67 -35.09
C SER A 379 36.72 -42.76 -33.86
N ALA A 380 37.78 -41.94 -33.84
CA ALA A 380 37.85 -40.82 -32.91
C ALA A 380 36.74 -39.80 -33.21
N GLY A 381 36.36 -39.02 -32.21
CA GLY A 381 35.52 -37.86 -32.40
C GLY A 381 36.25 -36.74 -33.15
N SER A 382 35.57 -35.61 -33.35
CA SER A 382 36.19 -34.38 -33.85
C SER A 382 36.61 -33.48 -32.68
N PRO A 383 37.75 -32.75 -32.77
CA PRO A 383 38.09 -31.73 -31.78
C PRO A 383 37.06 -30.60 -31.78
N GLY A 384 36.86 -29.98 -30.62
CA GLY A 384 36.05 -28.78 -30.50
C GLY A 384 36.70 -27.58 -31.20
N THR A 385 35.90 -26.59 -31.58
CA THR A 385 36.42 -25.32 -32.13
C THR A 385 36.86 -24.40 -30.99
N ASN A 386 37.92 -23.61 -31.21
CA ASN A 386 38.32 -22.55 -30.27
C ASN A 386 37.24 -21.46 -30.20
N GLY A 387 37.08 -20.86 -29.02
CA GLY A 387 36.21 -19.70 -28.83
C GLY A 387 36.76 -18.46 -29.54
N ALA A 388 35.87 -17.50 -29.82
CA ALA A 388 36.29 -16.21 -30.36
C ALA A 388 36.99 -15.35 -29.30
N VAL A 389 37.87 -14.45 -29.73
CA VAL A 389 38.43 -13.38 -28.89
C VAL A 389 37.30 -12.43 -28.46
N GLY A 390 37.35 -11.94 -27.23
CA GLY A 390 36.45 -10.89 -26.75
C GLY A 390 36.62 -9.59 -27.53
N SER A 391 35.62 -8.71 -27.52
CA SER A 391 35.80 -7.35 -28.03
C SER A 391 36.64 -6.51 -27.06
N SER A 392 37.31 -5.49 -27.56
CA SER A 392 37.93 -4.47 -26.70
C SER A 392 36.88 -3.69 -25.92
N GLY A 393 37.26 -3.18 -24.74
CA GLY A 393 36.46 -2.23 -23.98
C GLY A 393 36.37 -0.88 -24.67
N GLN A 394 35.44 -0.05 -24.22
CA GLN A 394 35.30 1.32 -24.73
C GLN A 394 36.36 2.24 -24.11
N PRO A 395 36.87 3.24 -24.85
CA PRO A 395 37.59 4.35 -24.24
C PRO A 395 36.73 5.10 -23.22
N GLY A 396 37.34 5.61 -22.17
CA GLY A 396 36.68 6.51 -21.23
C GLY A 396 36.27 7.82 -21.89
N ARG A 397 35.52 8.64 -21.15
CA ARG A 397 35.05 9.94 -21.65
C ARG A 397 36.15 10.98 -21.49
N SER A 398 36.46 11.66 -22.60
CA SER A 398 37.28 12.87 -22.57
C SER A 398 36.37 14.06 -22.26
N SER A 399 36.71 14.86 -21.24
CA SER A 399 35.99 16.09 -20.97
C SER A 399 36.33 17.13 -22.04
N ARG A 400 35.31 17.62 -22.77
CA ARG A 400 35.50 18.68 -23.78
C ARG A 400 36.06 19.98 -23.18
N ASN A 401 35.94 20.15 -21.86
CA ASN A 401 36.48 21.27 -21.09
C ASN A 401 37.26 20.71 -19.89
N ALA A 402 38.23 19.84 -20.13
CA ALA A 402 39.05 19.25 -19.08
C ALA A 402 39.74 20.32 -18.22
N VAL A 403 40.11 21.45 -18.82
CA VAL A 403 40.46 22.68 -18.13
C VAL A 403 39.33 23.69 -18.30
N ARG A 404 38.79 24.22 -17.19
CA ARG A 404 37.73 25.23 -17.18
C ARG A 404 38.15 26.42 -16.36
N LEU A 405 38.19 27.60 -17.00
CA LEU A 405 38.50 28.87 -16.35
C LEU A 405 37.21 29.70 -16.23
N VAL A 406 36.90 30.16 -15.02
CA VAL A 406 35.63 30.84 -14.70
C VAL A 406 35.92 32.16 -13.97
N GLY A 407 35.56 33.27 -14.60
CA GLY A 407 35.74 34.60 -14.02
C GLY A 407 34.85 34.82 -12.80
N ILE A 408 35.44 35.29 -11.69
CA ILE A 408 34.70 35.73 -10.50
C ILE A 408 35.03 37.20 -10.18
N SER A 409 34.09 37.95 -9.62
CA SER A 409 34.37 39.27 -9.05
C SER A 409 34.80 39.14 -7.59
N THR A 410 35.65 40.05 -7.13
CA THR A 410 36.07 40.16 -5.72
C THR A 410 34.87 40.29 -4.78
N ASP A 411 33.85 41.01 -5.22
CA ASP A 411 32.67 41.32 -4.42
C ASP A 411 31.75 40.11 -4.30
N LEU A 412 31.52 39.36 -5.38
CA LEU A 412 30.72 38.14 -5.36
C LEU A 412 31.37 37.04 -4.48
N PHE A 413 32.70 36.98 -4.45
CA PHE A 413 33.43 36.06 -3.58
C PHE A 413 33.24 36.39 -2.08
N ARG A 414 33.22 37.69 -1.72
CA ARG A 414 33.04 38.15 -0.34
C ARG A 414 31.57 38.19 0.11
N GLU A 415 30.65 38.59 -0.76
CA GLU A 415 29.20 38.71 -0.52
C GLU A 415 28.57 37.37 -0.14
N GLN A 416 28.94 36.29 -0.84
CA GLN A 416 28.42 34.94 -0.55
C GLN A 416 28.85 34.43 0.83
N LEU A 417 30.03 34.82 1.32
CA LEU A 417 30.52 34.39 2.64
C LEU A 417 29.77 35.06 3.80
N GLN A 418 29.24 36.27 3.60
CA GLN A 418 28.65 37.12 4.66
C GLN A 418 27.11 37.16 4.70
N ALA A 419 26.41 36.70 3.66
CA ALA A 419 24.94 36.68 3.61
C ALA A 419 24.28 35.83 4.73
N PRO A 420 23.06 36.21 5.19
CA PRO A 420 22.28 35.41 6.15
C PRO A 420 22.09 34.00 5.63
N ALA A 421 22.10 33.02 6.53
CA ALA A 421 21.95 31.63 6.12
C ALA A 421 21.00 30.90 7.05
N ILE A 422 20.03 30.19 6.47
CA ILE A 422 19.15 29.28 7.17
C ILE A 422 19.83 27.92 7.22
N HIS A 423 20.10 27.41 8.42
CA HIS A 423 20.69 26.10 8.62
C HIS A 423 19.61 25.02 8.79
N THR A 424 18.63 25.26 9.66
CA THR A 424 17.61 24.26 10.02
C THR A 424 16.26 24.91 10.35
N LEU A 425 15.21 24.08 10.38
CA LEU A 425 13.87 24.42 10.82
C LEU A 425 13.52 23.59 12.06
N SER A 426 12.66 24.11 12.95
CA SER A 426 12.07 23.32 14.04
C SER A 426 11.29 22.12 13.52
N GLN A 427 10.67 22.27 12.35
CA GLN A 427 9.92 21.23 11.64
C GLN A 427 9.97 21.48 10.13
N SER A 428 10.02 20.40 9.33
CA SER A 428 10.06 20.46 7.86
C SER A 428 8.68 20.36 7.20
N ASN A 429 7.63 20.18 8.00
CA ASN A 429 6.24 20.18 7.57
C ASN A 429 5.35 20.65 8.73
N GLY A 430 4.13 21.06 8.41
CA GLY A 430 3.15 21.52 9.39
C GLY A 430 1.89 22.06 8.73
N ASN A 431 1.02 22.65 9.54
CA ASN A 431 -0.24 23.25 9.13
C ASN A 431 -0.20 24.77 9.24
N VAL A 432 -1.18 25.45 8.65
CA VAL A 432 -1.34 26.91 8.78
C VAL A 432 -1.48 27.27 10.26
N GLY A 433 -0.79 28.32 10.69
CA GLY A 433 -0.79 28.80 12.08
C GLY A 433 0.22 28.14 13.01
N ASP A 434 0.85 27.03 12.60
CA ASP A 434 1.91 26.40 13.40
C ASP A 434 3.09 27.35 13.59
N TRP A 435 3.72 27.28 14.77
CA TRP A 435 4.95 28.01 15.03
C TRP A 435 6.16 27.32 14.39
N LEU A 436 6.83 28.05 13.50
CA LEU A 436 8.04 27.61 12.81
C LEU A 436 9.24 28.42 13.26
N THR A 437 10.30 27.76 13.71
CA THR A 437 11.55 28.40 14.11
C THR A 437 12.66 28.05 13.12
N LEU A 438 13.32 29.08 12.59
CA LEU A 438 14.49 28.99 11.72
C LEU A 438 15.74 29.19 12.57
N HIS A 439 16.68 28.27 12.45
CA HIS A 439 18.02 28.41 13.03
C HIS A 439 19.04 28.65 11.93
N GLY A 440 19.96 29.58 12.16
CA GLY A 440 20.89 30.02 11.14
C GLY A 440 21.97 30.95 11.65
N ARG A 441 22.33 31.96 10.86
CA ARG A 441 23.33 32.97 11.20
C ARG A 441 23.11 34.27 10.45
N ASN A 442 23.71 35.34 10.98
CA ASN A 442 23.64 36.70 10.45
C ASN A 442 22.20 37.18 10.27
N PHE A 443 21.30 36.70 11.12
CA PHE A 443 19.94 37.21 11.16
C PHE A 443 19.94 38.57 11.82
N THR A 444 19.04 39.45 11.40
CA THR A 444 18.87 40.77 11.99
C THR A 444 17.43 40.95 12.46
N GLN A 445 17.23 41.91 13.37
CA GLN A 445 15.89 42.22 13.88
C GLN A 445 14.91 42.70 12.78
N THR A 446 15.43 43.16 11.64
CA THR A 446 14.62 43.64 10.51
C THR A 446 14.40 42.59 9.43
N ASP A 447 14.88 41.36 9.63
CA ASP A 447 14.76 40.29 8.66
C ASP A 447 13.31 39.83 8.53
N THR A 448 12.89 39.55 7.30
CA THR A 448 11.58 38.99 6.99
C THR A 448 11.74 37.56 6.48
N ILE A 449 11.01 36.62 7.06
CA ILE A 449 10.87 35.28 6.50
C ILE A 449 9.90 35.34 5.32
N LEU A 450 10.33 34.86 4.16
CA LEU A 450 9.51 34.69 2.96
C LEU A 450 9.11 33.22 2.82
N PHE A 451 7.82 32.92 2.90
CA PHE A 451 7.24 31.59 2.68
C PHE A 451 6.56 31.56 1.31
N ASN A 452 7.14 30.86 0.33
CA ASN A 452 6.75 30.95 -1.09
C ASN A 452 6.72 32.39 -1.62
N GLY A 453 7.58 33.26 -1.06
CA GLY A 453 7.63 34.67 -1.42
C GLY A 453 6.62 35.55 -0.67
N VAL A 454 5.69 34.98 0.09
CA VAL A 454 4.80 35.70 1.01
C VAL A 454 5.56 36.04 2.28
N ALA A 455 5.54 37.31 2.68
CA ALA A 455 6.20 37.75 3.89
C ALA A 455 5.44 37.25 5.13
N CYS A 456 6.15 36.58 6.03
CA CYS A 456 5.66 36.22 7.35
C CYS A 456 6.12 37.26 8.38
N GLU A 457 5.25 37.56 9.34
CA GLU A 457 5.66 38.33 10.50
C GLU A 457 6.70 37.53 11.31
N THR A 458 7.86 38.15 11.52
CA THR A 458 9.07 37.48 12.02
C THR A 458 9.37 37.94 13.44
N ILE A 459 9.54 36.99 14.36
CA ILE A 459 10.02 37.21 15.72
C ILE A 459 11.51 36.95 15.74
N PHE A 460 12.30 38.02 15.89
CA PHE A 460 13.74 37.93 16.08
C PHE A 460 14.07 37.59 17.52
N SER A 461 14.73 36.44 17.73
CA SER A 461 15.20 36.02 19.05
C SER A 461 16.70 36.24 19.21
N SER A 462 17.49 35.96 18.17
CA SER A 462 18.93 36.19 18.12
C SER A 462 19.41 36.27 16.68
N ASP A 463 20.67 36.63 16.47
CA ASP A 463 21.38 36.58 15.19
C ASP A 463 21.45 35.18 14.55
N THR A 464 20.95 34.17 15.25
CA THR A 464 20.91 32.76 14.85
C THR A 464 19.51 32.16 14.93
N THR A 465 18.49 32.88 15.40
CA THR A 465 17.12 32.35 15.58
C THR A 465 16.05 33.36 15.21
N LEU A 466 15.19 32.97 14.27
CA LEU A 466 13.96 33.65 13.88
C LEU A 466 12.78 32.70 14.02
N SER A 467 11.59 33.21 14.35
CA SER A 467 10.35 32.42 14.33
C SER A 467 9.25 33.14 13.59
N CYS A 468 8.32 32.40 12.97
CA CYS A 468 7.09 32.95 12.41
C CYS A 468 5.95 31.93 12.54
N GLN A 469 4.71 32.38 12.42
CA GLN A 469 3.59 31.48 12.17
C GLN A 469 3.55 31.12 10.68
N VAL A 470 3.25 29.86 10.38
CA VAL A 470 3.04 29.42 9.00
C VAL A 470 1.83 30.17 8.43
N PRO A 471 2.00 30.94 7.33
CA PRO A 471 0.95 31.78 6.81
C PRO A 471 -0.15 30.96 6.13
N ASP A 472 -1.33 31.53 6.02
CA ASP A 472 -2.45 30.95 5.28
C ASP A 472 -2.21 31.08 3.77
N VAL A 473 -1.61 30.04 3.16
CA VAL A 473 -1.30 29.94 1.73
C VAL A 473 -1.73 28.56 1.21
N GLU A 474 -1.67 28.36 -0.12
CA GLU A 474 -1.95 27.06 -0.72
C GLU A 474 -0.98 25.98 -0.22
N GLY A 475 -1.50 24.77 -0.02
CA GLY A 475 -0.72 23.64 0.49
C GLY A 475 0.29 23.07 -0.50
N GLY A 476 1.20 22.26 0.02
CA GLY A 476 2.21 21.54 -0.74
C GLY A 476 3.64 21.99 -0.42
N ALA A 477 4.56 21.73 -1.34
CA ALA A 477 5.95 22.12 -1.20
C ALA A 477 6.08 23.66 -1.17
N ALA A 478 6.69 24.16 -0.11
CA ALA A 478 6.99 25.56 0.11
C ALA A 478 8.50 25.79 0.23
N THR A 479 8.94 26.96 -0.22
CA THR A 479 10.32 27.42 -0.06
C THR A 479 10.39 28.59 0.90
N LEU A 480 11.29 28.50 1.86
CA LEU A 480 11.57 29.55 2.83
C LEU A 480 12.88 30.23 2.51
N ALA A 481 12.90 31.55 2.65
CA ALA A 481 14.11 32.37 2.58
C ALA A 481 14.00 33.53 3.56
N ILE A 482 15.14 34.13 3.91
CA ILE A 482 15.19 35.40 4.63
C ILE A 482 15.45 36.51 3.61
N LEU A 483 14.74 37.62 3.78
CA LEU A 483 14.96 38.88 3.09
C LEU A 483 15.36 39.94 4.11
N GLN A 484 16.54 40.52 3.93
CA GLN A 484 17.01 41.65 4.74
C GLN A 484 16.57 42.98 4.13
N ARG A 485 16.63 44.05 4.93
CA ARG A 485 16.18 45.39 4.52
C ARG A 485 16.96 45.98 3.33
N ASP A 486 18.22 45.60 3.16
CA ASP A 486 19.08 46.02 2.06
C ASP A 486 18.83 45.23 0.76
N GLY A 487 17.93 44.25 0.78
CA GLY A 487 17.61 43.37 -0.34
C GLY A 487 18.41 42.07 -0.37
N THR A 488 19.36 41.86 0.55
CA THR A 488 20.12 40.62 0.67
C THR A 488 19.19 39.45 1.00
N ARG A 489 19.41 38.31 0.33
CA ARG A 489 18.62 37.08 0.52
C ARG A 489 19.49 35.95 1.05
N SER A 490 18.91 35.11 1.91
CA SER A 490 19.56 33.87 2.34
C SER A 490 19.50 32.76 1.28
N ASN A 491 20.14 31.62 1.59
CA ASN A 491 19.81 30.35 0.96
C ASN A 491 18.33 30.00 1.21
N LYS A 492 17.78 29.12 0.36
CA LYS A 492 16.42 28.60 0.50
C LYS A 492 16.42 27.27 1.27
N ILE A 493 15.34 27.00 2.00
CA ILE A 493 15.08 25.69 2.62
C ILE A 493 13.63 25.27 2.33
N SER A 494 13.39 23.97 2.18
CA SER A 494 12.06 23.43 1.86
C SER A 494 11.25 23.19 3.13
N PHE A 495 9.95 23.43 3.03
CA PHE A 495 8.93 23.09 4.02
C PHE A 495 7.73 22.50 3.29
N VAL A 496 6.93 21.69 3.95
CA VAL A 496 5.73 21.10 3.35
C VAL A 496 4.50 21.52 4.15
N LEU A 497 3.64 22.34 3.54
CA LEU A 497 2.37 22.75 4.12
C LEU A 497 1.31 21.69 3.87
N ARG A 498 0.83 21.05 4.93
CA ARG A 498 -0.19 19.99 4.84
C ARG A 498 -1.60 20.58 4.85
N PRO A 499 -2.55 19.98 4.10
CA PRO A 499 -3.94 20.36 4.20
C PRO A 499 -4.46 20.00 5.60
N PHE A 500 -5.44 20.76 6.10
CA PHE A 500 -6.08 20.50 7.39
C PHE A 500 -7.58 20.68 7.28
N LEU A 501 -8.34 19.67 7.69
CA LEU A 501 -9.80 19.68 7.73
C LEU A 501 -10.26 20.21 9.09
N GLN A 502 -10.85 21.39 9.08
CA GLN A 502 -11.39 22.01 10.29
C GLN A 502 -12.82 21.54 10.55
N ASP A 503 -13.70 21.57 9.55
CA ASP A 503 -15.11 21.18 9.69
C ASP A 503 -15.69 20.71 8.35
N VAL A 504 -16.86 20.08 8.40
CA VAL A 504 -17.66 19.76 7.22
C VAL A 504 -19.08 20.23 7.44
N ILE A 505 -19.66 20.88 6.45
CA ILE A 505 -20.98 21.48 6.51
C ILE A 505 -21.88 20.74 5.51
N ASN A 506 -22.98 20.17 5.99
CA ASN A 506 -23.95 19.49 5.12
C ASN A 506 -24.81 20.52 4.34
N SER A 507 -25.59 20.05 3.37
CA SER A 507 -26.49 20.93 2.60
C SER A 507 -27.57 21.67 3.41
N GLN A 508 -27.80 21.30 4.68
CA GLN A 508 -28.67 22.03 5.62
C GLN A 508 -27.92 23.08 6.45
N ASN A 509 -26.66 23.39 6.10
CA ASN A 509 -25.79 24.31 6.83
C ASN A 509 -25.48 23.88 8.27
N GLN A 510 -25.51 22.57 8.54
CA GLN A 510 -25.17 22.01 9.85
C GLN A 510 -23.73 21.50 9.84
N LYS A 511 -23.02 21.72 10.95
CA LYS A 511 -21.61 21.39 11.11
C LYS A 511 -21.43 19.98 11.65
N TRP A 512 -20.49 19.22 11.08
CA TRP A 512 -20.09 17.90 11.57
C TRP A 512 -19.74 17.94 13.07
N ARG A 513 -18.98 18.95 13.51
CA ARG A 513 -18.63 19.11 14.94
C ARG A 513 -19.81 19.31 15.87
N ALA A 514 -20.96 19.71 15.34
CA ALA A 514 -22.22 19.84 16.07
C ALA A 514 -23.10 18.58 16.00
N GLY A 515 -22.58 17.46 15.49
CA GLY A 515 -23.30 16.19 15.38
C GLY A 515 -24.14 16.06 14.10
N ALA A 516 -23.87 16.85 13.07
CA ALA A 516 -24.60 16.78 11.80
C ALA A 516 -24.38 15.43 11.10
N LYS A 517 -25.46 14.90 10.50
CA LYS A 517 -25.43 13.74 9.58
C LYS A 517 -25.38 14.22 8.13
N PHE A 518 -24.81 13.38 7.27
CA PHE A 518 -24.55 13.70 5.86
C PHE A 518 -25.33 12.78 4.95
N TYR A 519 -26.19 13.35 4.12
CA TYR A 519 -27.07 12.60 3.24
C TYR A 519 -26.34 12.25 1.94
N PRO A 520 -26.25 10.97 1.57
CA PRO A 520 -25.68 10.56 0.30
C PRO A 520 -26.38 11.22 -0.90
N GLY A 521 -25.63 11.57 -1.94
CA GLY A 521 -26.11 12.28 -3.13
C GLY A 521 -26.29 13.79 -2.93
N LYS A 522 -26.10 14.34 -1.71
CA LYS A 522 -26.17 15.78 -1.45
C LYS A 522 -24.77 16.38 -1.33
N GLU A 523 -24.63 17.65 -1.68
CA GLU A 523 -23.38 18.37 -1.53
C GLU A 523 -23.03 18.65 -0.06
N ALA A 524 -21.74 18.64 0.23
CA ALA A 524 -21.15 19.07 1.49
C ALA A 524 -19.95 19.99 1.22
N ALA A 525 -19.74 20.96 2.10
CA ALA A 525 -18.60 21.86 2.06
C ALA A 525 -17.59 21.49 3.15
N ILE A 526 -16.33 21.39 2.78
CA ILE A 526 -15.21 21.16 3.68
C ILE A 526 -14.56 22.50 3.96
N ILE A 527 -14.46 22.86 5.24
CA ILE A 527 -13.79 24.06 5.71
C ILE A 527 -12.43 23.67 6.27
N GLY A 528 -11.37 24.35 5.84
CA GLY A 528 -10.01 23.99 6.23
C GLY A 528 -8.94 25.00 5.85
N THR A 529 -7.71 24.52 5.77
CA THR A 529 -6.54 25.31 5.36
C THR A 529 -5.59 24.45 4.54
N GLY A 530 -4.71 25.10 3.76
CA GLY A 530 -3.67 24.40 3.00
C GLY A 530 -4.22 23.52 1.87
N PHE A 531 -5.38 23.85 1.31
CA PHE A 531 -5.84 23.22 0.06
C PHE A 531 -5.10 23.80 -1.15
N SER A 532 -5.11 23.07 -2.26
CA SER A 532 -4.60 23.52 -3.56
C SER A 532 -5.48 22.96 -4.68
N GLU A 533 -5.38 23.50 -5.90
CA GLU A 533 -6.22 23.10 -7.03
C GLU A 533 -6.14 21.60 -7.38
N GLU A 534 -5.02 20.93 -7.09
CA GLU A 534 -4.81 19.51 -7.37
C GLU A 534 -5.21 18.58 -6.22
N VAL A 535 -5.93 19.09 -5.21
CA VAL A 535 -6.38 18.28 -4.07
C VAL A 535 -7.32 17.17 -4.53
N ALA A 536 -7.08 15.96 -4.02
CA ALA A 536 -7.97 14.83 -4.13
C ALA A 536 -8.62 14.57 -2.76
N LEU A 537 -9.87 14.12 -2.76
CA LEU A 537 -10.54 13.69 -1.53
C LEU A 537 -10.58 12.17 -1.47
N LEU A 538 -10.22 11.65 -0.31
CA LEU A 538 -10.40 10.26 0.07
C LEU A 538 -11.65 10.20 0.96
N PHE A 539 -12.67 9.47 0.54
CA PHE A 539 -13.90 9.28 1.30
C PHE A 539 -14.24 7.79 1.38
N GLY A 540 -14.40 7.27 2.60
CA GLY A 540 -14.62 5.84 2.83
C GLY A 540 -13.46 4.94 2.33
N GLY A 541 -12.25 5.47 2.25
CA GLY A 541 -11.07 4.76 1.73
C GLY A 541 -10.92 4.79 0.20
N HIS A 542 -11.81 5.45 -0.52
CA HIS A 542 -11.79 5.59 -1.97
C HIS A 542 -11.51 7.03 -2.40
N TYR A 543 -10.78 7.21 -3.50
CA TYR A 543 -10.65 8.52 -4.12
C TYR A 543 -11.96 8.87 -4.82
N LEU A 544 -12.49 10.05 -4.52
CA LEU A 544 -13.58 10.63 -5.30
C LEU A 544 -13.09 11.04 -6.68
N ASP A 545 -13.97 10.98 -7.68
CA ASP A 545 -13.63 11.43 -9.01
C ASP A 545 -13.41 12.95 -9.02
N ARG A 546 -12.50 13.43 -9.88
CA ARG A 546 -12.20 14.88 -9.96
C ARG A 546 -13.42 15.75 -10.27
N GLN A 547 -14.46 15.20 -10.90
CA GLN A 547 -15.70 15.94 -11.17
C GLN A 547 -16.60 16.06 -9.94
N GLU A 548 -16.41 15.19 -8.95
CA GLU A 548 -17.18 15.18 -7.70
C GLU A 548 -16.57 16.09 -6.63
N VAL A 549 -15.37 16.62 -6.86
CA VAL A 549 -14.65 17.51 -5.94
C VAL A 549 -14.41 18.86 -6.62
N GLN A 550 -14.92 19.92 -6.01
CA GLN A 550 -14.73 21.30 -6.48
C GLN A 550 -13.79 22.03 -5.51
N TYR A 551 -12.65 22.50 -6.04
CA TYR A 551 -11.79 23.45 -5.35
C TYR A 551 -12.42 24.85 -5.40
N ILE A 552 -12.76 25.41 -4.24
CA ILE A 552 -13.31 26.76 -4.14
C ILE A 552 -12.20 27.75 -3.76
N SER A 553 -11.38 27.39 -2.77
CA SER A 553 -10.21 28.16 -2.36
C SER A 553 -9.27 27.31 -1.51
N LYS A 554 -8.12 27.88 -1.13
CA LYS A 554 -7.18 27.31 -0.15
C LYS A 554 -7.82 26.96 1.22
N ASN A 555 -9.05 27.43 1.48
CA ASN A 555 -9.80 27.21 2.72
C ASN A 555 -11.15 26.49 2.55
N GLU A 556 -11.60 26.22 1.32
CA GLU A 556 -12.91 25.60 1.07
C GLU A 556 -12.85 24.63 -0.12
N LEU A 557 -13.39 23.42 0.10
CA LEU A 557 -13.70 22.44 -0.95
C LEU A 557 -15.18 22.10 -0.89
N ARG A 558 -15.76 21.69 -2.02
CA ARG A 558 -17.10 21.11 -2.08
C ARG A 558 -17.04 19.73 -2.70
N PHE A 559 -17.89 18.82 -2.21
CA PHE A 559 -18.00 17.50 -2.78
C PHE A 559 -19.41 16.94 -2.62
N THR A 560 -19.77 15.97 -3.47
CA THR A 560 -21.01 15.20 -3.30
C THR A 560 -20.73 14.04 -2.36
N VAL A 561 -21.52 13.91 -1.29
CA VAL A 561 -21.40 12.81 -0.35
C VAL A 561 -21.79 11.52 -1.06
N ASN A 562 -20.86 10.57 -1.20
CA ASN A 562 -21.14 9.29 -1.85
C ASN A 562 -21.07 8.14 -0.83
N ARG A 563 -22.06 7.25 -0.87
CA ARG A 563 -22.04 6.02 -0.08
C ARG A 563 -21.32 4.95 -0.90
N SER A 564 -20.07 4.65 -0.57
CA SER A 564 -19.36 3.49 -1.11
C SER A 564 -20.11 2.20 -0.72
N SER A 565 -20.00 1.14 -1.53
CA SER A 565 -20.72 -0.13 -1.30
C SER A 565 -20.50 -0.72 0.10
N GLU A 566 -21.57 -1.31 0.68
CA GLU A 566 -21.62 -1.99 1.99
C GLU A 566 -20.84 -1.32 3.13
N VAL A 567 -21.41 -0.24 3.68
CA VAL A 567 -20.90 0.41 4.89
C VAL A 567 -21.45 -0.30 6.13
N ALA A 568 -20.58 -0.59 7.10
CA ALA A 568 -21.01 -1.18 8.37
C ALA A 568 -21.84 -0.19 9.18
N TYR A 569 -22.87 -0.68 9.86
CA TYR A 569 -23.69 0.12 10.78
C TYR A 569 -22.98 0.32 12.14
N PRO A 570 -22.99 1.53 12.72
CA PRO A 570 -23.48 2.80 12.16
C PRO A 570 -22.55 3.31 11.04
N GLU A 571 -23.13 3.90 10.00
CA GLU A 571 -22.38 4.32 8.81
C GLU A 571 -21.50 5.54 9.07
N LEU A 572 -20.23 5.28 9.41
CA LEU A 572 -19.19 6.28 9.63
C LEU A 572 -18.12 6.15 8.53
N LEU A 573 -18.02 7.14 7.64
CA LEU A 573 -17.01 7.16 6.58
C LEU A 573 -15.89 8.15 6.90
N GLU A 574 -14.65 7.69 6.73
CA GLU A 574 -13.49 8.54 6.91
C GLU A 574 -13.31 9.50 5.73
N LEU A 575 -13.11 10.79 6.00
CA LEU A 575 -12.82 11.83 5.04
C LEU A 575 -11.39 12.37 5.26
N GLN A 576 -10.59 12.38 4.20
CA GLN A 576 -9.26 12.99 4.15
C GLN A 576 -9.07 13.77 2.85
N ALA A 577 -8.27 14.83 2.88
CA ALA A 577 -7.75 15.50 1.70
C ALA A 577 -6.30 15.06 1.44
N ARG A 578 -5.93 14.90 0.17
CA ARG A 578 -4.58 14.57 -0.27
C ARG A 578 -4.14 15.52 -1.39
N LEU A 579 -2.99 16.16 -1.24
CA LEU A 579 -2.43 17.02 -2.29
C LEU A 579 -1.80 16.17 -3.41
N GLY A 580 -1.66 16.74 -4.62
CA GLY A 580 -0.99 16.08 -5.75
C GLY A 580 0.46 15.64 -5.47
N THR A 581 1.14 16.32 -4.54
CA THR A 581 2.48 15.99 -4.05
C THR A 581 2.52 14.81 -3.07
N GLY A 582 1.36 14.37 -2.57
CA GLY A 582 1.20 13.13 -1.82
C GLY A 582 0.83 13.31 -0.34
N GLU A 583 0.95 14.51 0.21
CA GLU A 583 0.63 14.81 1.61
C GLU A 583 -0.87 14.74 1.91
N THR A 584 -1.20 14.21 3.09
CA THR A 584 -2.58 14.03 3.55
C THR A 584 -2.92 14.95 4.71
N SER A 585 -4.20 15.27 4.85
CA SER A 585 -4.77 15.96 6.01
C SER A 585 -4.96 15.01 7.19
N ASN A 586 -5.48 15.56 8.30
CA ASN A 586 -6.20 14.77 9.29
C ASN A 586 -7.43 14.08 8.67
N ALA A 587 -7.87 13.02 9.34
CA ALA A 587 -9.11 12.31 9.03
C ALA A 587 -10.28 12.83 9.88
N LEU A 588 -11.45 12.95 9.27
CA LEU A 588 -12.72 13.18 9.97
C LEU A 588 -13.65 11.98 9.75
N SER A 589 -14.31 11.49 10.79
CA SER A 589 -15.31 10.42 10.70
C SER A 589 -16.69 11.02 10.45
N ILE A 590 -17.16 10.96 9.22
CA ILE A 590 -18.40 11.57 8.75
C ILE A 590 -19.56 10.58 8.92
N PRO A 591 -20.56 10.88 9.78
CA PRO A 591 -21.74 10.03 9.91
C PRO A 591 -22.68 10.26 8.73
N LEU A 592 -23.00 9.19 8.03
CA LEU A 592 -24.01 9.21 6.98
C LEU A 592 -25.41 9.20 7.59
N TRP A 593 -26.34 9.78 6.83
CA TRP A 593 -27.75 9.63 7.10
C TRP A 593 -28.23 8.25 6.62
N THR A 594 -29.04 7.59 7.45
CA THR A 594 -29.56 6.24 7.24
C THR A 594 -31.07 6.22 7.43
N TYR A 595 -31.76 5.30 6.74
CA TYR A 595 -33.19 5.07 6.86
C TYR A 595 -33.47 3.99 7.91
N GLU A 596 -33.85 4.40 9.12
CA GLU A 596 -34.08 3.48 10.23
C GLU A 596 -35.57 3.04 10.29
N ILE A 597 -35.80 1.73 10.32
CA ILE A 597 -37.11 1.09 10.47
C ILE A 597 -37.17 0.40 11.83
N VAL A 598 -38.14 0.76 12.67
CA VAL A 598 -38.37 0.09 13.96
C VAL A 598 -39.63 -0.77 13.88
N CYS A 599 -39.52 -2.04 14.25
CA CYS A 599 -40.63 -3.00 14.23
C CYS A 599 -41.04 -3.35 15.67
N LEU A 600 -42.23 -2.90 16.06
CA LEU A 600 -42.83 -3.06 17.38
C LEU A 600 -44.13 -3.87 17.24
N GLY A 601 -44.41 -4.77 18.16
CA GLY A 601 -45.66 -5.54 18.08
C GLY A 601 -45.54 -6.94 18.62
N ASP A 602 -46.45 -7.78 18.14
CA ASP A 602 -46.59 -9.14 18.62
C ASP A 602 -45.98 -10.18 17.66
N SER A 603 -46.51 -11.41 17.69
CA SER A 603 -46.09 -12.51 16.84
C SER A 603 -46.31 -12.25 15.34
N ILE A 604 -47.22 -11.35 14.96
CA ILE A 604 -47.44 -10.96 13.55
C ILE A 604 -46.24 -10.14 13.08
N VAL A 605 -45.90 -9.02 13.71
CA VAL A 605 -44.72 -8.21 13.35
C VAL A 605 -43.41 -8.98 13.53
N TRP A 606 -43.33 -9.88 14.52
CA TRP A 606 -42.20 -10.80 14.66
C TRP A 606 -42.06 -11.75 13.46
N GLY A 607 -43.16 -12.13 12.79
CA GLY A 607 -43.15 -13.11 11.70
C GLY A 607 -43.00 -14.55 12.17
N GLN A 608 -43.82 -14.95 13.16
CA GLN A 608 -43.76 -16.27 13.79
C GLN A 608 -43.72 -17.42 12.76
N GLY A 609 -42.74 -18.31 12.90
CA GLY A 609 -42.58 -19.49 12.03
C GLY A 609 -41.96 -19.22 10.65
N LEU A 610 -41.55 -17.98 10.35
CA LEU A 610 -40.81 -17.62 9.14
C LEU A 610 -39.33 -17.43 9.45
N ARG A 611 -38.45 -17.85 8.52
CA ARG A 611 -37.06 -17.37 8.54
C ARG A 611 -37.03 -15.87 8.31
N ASP A 612 -35.99 -15.22 8.84
CA ASP A 612 -35.89 -13.76 8.83
C ASP A 612 -36.00 -13.17 7.42
N GLU A 613 -35.42 -13.81 6.39
CA GLU A 613 -35.47 -13.33 5.01
C GLU A 613 -36.87 -13.27 4.38
N TYR A 614 -37.85 -14.00 4.94
CA TYR A 614 -39.23 -14.07 4.47
C TYR A 614 -40.23 -13.28 5.32
N LYS A 615 -39.78 -12.67 6.42
CA LYS A 615 -40.64 -11.82 7.25
C LYS A 615 -41.01 -10.56 6.50
N PHE A 616 -42.26 -10.10 6.61
CA PHE A 616 -42.69 -8.89 5.89
C PHE A 616 -41.85 -7.67 6.26
N THR A 617 -41.35 -7.59 7.50
CA THR A 617 -40.45 -6.52 7.95
C THR A 617 -39.15 -6.50 7.15
N SER A 618 -38.55 -7.67 6.89
CA SER A 618 -37.36 -7.84 6.05
C SER A 618 -37.65 -7.60 4.57
N LEU A 619 -38.84 -7.97 4.09
CA LEU A 619 -39.27 -7.67 2.72
C LEU A 619 -39.40 -6.15 2.49
N VAL A 620 -39.97 -5.43 3.47
CA VAL A 620 -40.08 -3.96 3.44
C VAL A 620 -38.70 -3.30 3.48
N GLU A 621 -37.82 -3.71 4.39
CA GLU A 621 -36.43 -3.25 4.44
C GLU A 621 -35.72 -3.41 3.10
N ARG A 622 -35.81 -4.61 2.51
CA ARG A 622 -35.18 -4.91 1.22
C ARG A 622 -35.74 -4.04 0.10
N HIS A 623 -37.05 -3.89 0.02
CA HIS A 623 -37.67 -3.07 -1.02
C HIS A 623 -37.24 -1.60 -0.91
N ILE A 624 -37.25 -1.02 0.29
CA ILE A 624 -36.80 0.37 0.51
C ILE A 624 -35.31 0.51 0.17
N ALA A 625 -34.48 -0.48 0.51
CA ALA A 625 -33.07 -0.49 0.13
C ALA A 625 -32.88 -0.56 -1.39
N GLU A 626 -33.67 -1.37 -2.09
CA GLU A 626 -33.67 -1.48 -3.56
C GLU A 626 -34.11 -0.17 -4.24
N GLU A 627 -35.18 0.48 -3.75
CA GLU A 627 -35.65 1.78 -4.24
C GLU A 627 -34.62 2.90 -4.05
N SER A 628 -33.81 2.83 -2.98
CA SER A 628 -32.69 3.76 -2.79
C SER A 628 -31.53 3.52 -3.76
N ALA A 629 -31.56 2.45 -4.56
CA ALA A 629 -30.44 1.98 -5.39
C ALA A 629 -29.11 1.86 -4.61
N GLY A 630 -29.19 1.57 -3.31
CA GLY A 630 -28.04 1.51 -2.41
C GLY A 630 -27.41 2.86 -2.05
N GLN A 631 -28.03 3.98 -2.44
CA GLN A 631 -27.55 5.33 -2.11
C GLN A 631 -27.64 5.60 -0.61
N ILE A 632 -28.61 5.00 0.09
CA ILE A 632 -28.82 5.18 1.53
C ILE A 632 -28.79 3.82 2.23
N GLY A 633 -28.15 3.75 3.40
CA GLY A 633 -28.24 2.57 4.26
C GLY A 633 -29.63 2.47 4.89
N VAL A 634 -30.31 1.34 4.68
CA VAL A 634 -31.62 1.05 5.27
C VAL A 634 -31.43 -0.04 6.33
N TYR A 635 -31.92 0.20 7.54
CA TYR A 635 -31.67 -0.68 8.68
C TYR A 635 -32.96 -0.95 9.45
N ARG A 636 -33.30 -2.23 9.59
CA ARG A 636 -34.43 -2.69 10.39
C ARG A 636 -34.01 -3.12 11.80
N HIS A 637 -34.76 -2.64 12.79
CA HIS A 637 -34.61 -2.98 14.21
C HIS A 637 -35.89 -3.65 14.71
N VAL A 638 -35.82 -4.95 15.02
CA VAL A 638 -36.99 -5.72 15.44
C VAL A 638 -37.00 -5.93 16.95
N TYR A 639 -38.01 -5.35 17.61
CA TYR A 639 -38.30 -5.57 19.02
C TYR A 639 -39.60 -6.34 19.25
N ALA A 640 -40.41 -6.49 18.20
CA ALA A 640 -41.59 -7.34 18.19
C ALA A 640 -41.26 -8.78 18.57
N ARG A 641 -42.22 -9.44 19.23
CA ARG A 641 -42.05 -10.80 19.72
C ARG A 641 -43.37 -11.53 19.92
N SER A 642 -43.27 -12.85 19.93
CA SER A 642 -44.40 -13.73 20.14
C SER A 642 -45.08 -13.54 21.48
N GLY A 643 -46.41 -13.38 21.48
CA GLY A 643 -47.22 -13.30 22.70
C GLY A 643 -47.20 -11.96 23.43
N ALA A 644 -46.50 -10.95 22.89
CA ALA A 644 -46.53 -9.61 23.44
C ALA A 644 -47.93 -9.00 23.36
N ASN A 645 -48.32 -8.32 24.42
CA ASN A 645 -49.54 -7.54 24.49
C ASN A 645 -49.17 -6.05 24.55
N ILE A 646 -50.12 -5.13 24.32
CA ILE A 646 -49.80 -3.70 24.38
C ILE A 646 -49.30 -3.32 25.78
N GLY A 647 -49.88 -3.96 26.80
CA GLY A 647 -49.47 -3.79 28.18
C GLY A 647 -50.09 -2.57 28.85
N ASP A 648 -49.65 -2.32 30.08
CA ASP A 648 -50.21 -1.27 30.91
C ASP A 648 -49.37 0.01 30.84
N PRO A 649 -49.95 1.19 30.48
CA PRO A 649 -49.23 2.45 30.37
C PRO A 649 -48.42 2.80 31.61
N ASP A 650 -48.96 2.51 32.80
CA ASP A 650 -48.27 2.75 34.08
C ASP A 650 -47.00 1.90 34.23
N HIS A 651 -46.89 0.81 33.48
CA HIS A 651 -45.78 -0.14 33.52
C HIS A 651 -44.87 -0.06 32.28
N TRP A 652 -45.15 0.80 31.29
CA TRP A 652 -44.38 0.87 30.05
C TRP A 652 -42.92 1.30 30.23
N ASN A 653 -42.62 2.03 31.30
CA ASN A 653 -41.24 2.43 31.62
C ASN A 653 -40.50 1.39 32.49
N MET A 654 -41.18 0.31 32.91
CA MET A 654 -40.56 -0.74 33.71
C MET A 654 -39.80 -1.71 32.81
N ARG A 655 -38.57 -2.03 33.19
CA ARG A 655 -37.74 -3.01 32.48
C ARG A 655 -38.11 -4.42 32.91
N THR A 656 -38.83 -5.13 32.05
CA THR A 656 -39.12 -6.55 32.22
C THR A 656 -38.28 -7.37 31.24
N GLN A 657 -37.58 -8.38 31.74
CA GLN A 657 -36.85 -9.31 30.86
C GLN A 657 -37.80 -10.39 30.37
N GLY A 658 -37.87 -10.52 29.05
CA GLY A 658 -38.52 -11.61 28.37
C GLY A 658 -37.61 -12.80 28.12
N ASN A 659 -38.20 -13.85 27.56
CA ASN A 659 -37.46 -14.86 26.82
C ASN A 659 -36.59 -14.18 25.75
N PRO A 660 -35.27 -14.47 25.73
CA PRO A 660 -34.35 -13.90 24.74
C PRO A 660 -34.65 -14.34 23.31
N ASN A 661 -35.40 -15.44 23.13
CA ASN A 661 -35.82 -15.92 21.82
C ASN A 661 -37.25 -15.45 21.54
N HIS A 662 -37.38 -14.50 20.62
CA HIS A 662 -38.66 -13.84 20.32
C HIS A 662 -39.69 -14.77 19.63
N GLU A 663 -39.25 -15.95 19.19
CA GLU A 663 -40.10 -17.03 18.65
C GLU A 663 -40.81 -17.83 19.76
N VAL A 664 -40.37 -17.73 21.02
CA VAL A 664 -41.05 -18.36 22.17
C VAL A 664 -42.12 -17.41 22.72
N PRO A 665 -43.41 -17.81 22.76
CA PRO A 665 -44.48 -16.95 23.26
C PRO A 665 -44.26 -16.51 24.70
N ASP A 666 -44.23 -15.19 24.90
CA ASP A 666 -44.08 -14.56 26.19
C ASP A 666 -44.61 -13.10 26.11
N ARG A 667 -45.14 -12.58 27.21
CA ARG A 667 -45.76 -11.26 27.25
C ARG A 667 -44.74 -10.13 27.36
N ASN A 668 -43.58 -10.39 27.96
CA ASN A 668 -42.60 -9.36 28.30
C ASN A 668 -41.41 -9.37 27.35
N PRO A 669 -40.89 -8.23 26.88
CA PRO A 669 -41.45 -6.89 27.04
C PRO A 669 -42.79 -6.75 26.28
N THR A 670 -43.73 -6.06 26.92
CA THR A 670 -44.98 -5.59 26.28
C THR A 670 -44.65 -4.60 25.17
N ILE A 671 -45.57 -4.35 24.24
CA ILE A 671 -45.30 -3.49 23.07
C ILE A 671 -44.94 -2.07 23.52
N GLY A 672 -45.59 -1.53 24.56
CA GLY A 672 -45.19 -0.22 25.10
C GLY A 672 -43.81 -0.19 25.77
N GLN A 673 -43.33 -1.32 26.30
CA GLN A 673 -41.94 -1.47 26.77
C GLN A 673 -40.96 -1.64 25.61
N GLN A 674 -41.37 -2.20 24.47
CA GLN A 674 -40.51 -2.32 23.29
C GLN A 674 -40.10 -0.94 22.73
N VAL A 675 -40.95 0.09 22.87
CA VAL A 675 -40.71 1.45 22.33
C VAL A 675 -39.36 2.04 22.74
N GLN A 676 -38.92 1.81 23.99
CA GLN A 676 -37.67 2.40 24.51
C GLN A 676 -36.42 1.56 24.14
N LEU A 677 -36.58 0.32 23.66
CA LEU A 677 -35.46 -0.59 23.45
C LEU A 677 -34.52 -0.13 22.33
N PHE A 678 -35.01 0.63 21.35
CA PHE A 678 -34.17 1.22 20.32
C PHE A 678 -33.15 2.20 20.91
N GLN A 679 -33.62 3.10 21.78
CA GLN A 679 -32.75 4.05 22.46
C GLN A 679 -31.81 3.35 23.46
N GLU A 680 -32.29 2.34 24.18
CA GLU A 680 -31.46 1.54 25.09
C GLU A 680 -30.34 0.79 24.35
N ALA A 681 -30.58 0.39 23.09
CA ALA A 681 -29.58 -0.22 22.21
C ALA A 681 -28.59 0.80 21.60
N GLY A 682 -28.72 2.09 21.93
CA GLY A 682 -27.85 3.17 21.42
C GLY A 682 -28.32 3.78 20.09
N GLY A 683 -29.52 3.43 19.62
CA GLY A 683 -30.14 4.06 18.46
C GLY A 683 -30.54 5.51 18.73
N ASP A 684 -30.55 6.33 17.67
CA ASP A 684 -30.99 7.74 17.69
C ASP A 684 -32.47 7.83 17.28
N PRO A 685 -33.43 8.05 18.22
CA PRO A 685 -34.85 8.01 17.90
C PRO A 685 -35.29 9.04 16.83
N LYS A 686 -34.51 10.11 16.63
CA LYS A 686 -34.77 11.11 15.58
C LYS A 686 -34.39 10.62 14.17
N ALA A 687 -33.62 9.52 14.07
CA ALA A 687 -33.27 8.91 12.80
C ALA A 687 -34.36 7.96 12.27
N VAL A 688 -35.28 7.52 13.13
CA VAL A 688 -36.38 6.60 12.77
C VAL A 688 -37.35 7.27 11.82
N ARG A 689 -37.57 6.64 10.66
CA ARG A 689 -38.50 7.13 9.63
C ARG A 689 -39.75 6.29 9.48
N LEU A 690 -39.66 5.01 9.81
CA LEU A 690 -40.79 4.10 9.74
C LEU A 690 -40.88 3.27 11.01
N VAL A 691 -42.07 3.30 11.63
CA VAL A 691 -42.44 2.33 12.67
C VAL A 691 -43.48 1.39 12.08
N LEU A 692 -43.16 0.09 12.06
CA LEU A 692 -44.13 -0.97 11.78
C LEU A 692 -44.69 -1.45 13.11
N LEU A 693 -46.01 -1.33 13.28
CA LEU A 693 -46.70 -1.55 14.55
C LEU A 693 -47.85 -2.56 14.38
N ASP A 694 -48.02 -3.44 15.35
CA ASP A 694 -49.30 -4.10 15.60
C ASP A 694 -49.57 -4.12 17.11
N GLY A 695 -50.80 -4.43 17.52
CA GLY A 695 -51.09 -4.80 18.90
C GLY A 695 -52.59 -4.96 19.19
N GLY A 696 -52.89 -5.68 20.27
CA GLY A 696 -54.22 -5.75 20.86
C GLY A 696 -54.86 -7.14 20.82
N ILE A 697 -54.52 -8.01 19.87
CA ILE A 697 -55.15 -9.34 19.80
C ILE A 697 -54.77 -10.23 20.99
N ASN A 698 -53.53 -10.12 21.47
CA ASN A 698 -53.04 -10.84 22.65
C ASN A 698 -53.59 -10.29 23.97
N ASP A 699 -53.99 -9.01 23.99
CA ASP A 699 -54.69 -8.38 25.13
C ASP A 699 -56.14 -8.90 25.24
N VAL A 700 -56.82 -9.09 24.10
CA VAL A 700 -58.16 -9.72 24.05
C VAL A 700 -58.07 -11.21 24.40
N GLY A 701 -57.06 -11.89 23.86
CA GLY A 701 -56.77 -13.30 24.09
C GLY A 701 -57.34 -14.22 23.00
N VAL A 702 -56.46 -14.84 22.21
CA VAL A 702 -56.82 -15.72 21.08
C VAL A 702 -57.75 -16.87 21.49
N GLU A 703 -57.57 -17.44 22.68
CA GLU A 703 -58.43 -18.52 23.20
C GLU A 703 -59.85 -18.04 23.44
N ARG A 704 -60.03 -16.81 23.94
CA ARG A 704 -61.34 -16.17 24.17
C ARG A 704 -62.00 -15.77 22.86
N ILE A 705 -61.23 -15.37 21.86
CA ILE A 705 -61.71 -15.14 20.50
C ILE A 705 -62.35 -16.42 19.95
N LEU A 706 -61.76 -17.59 20.22
CA LEU A 706 -62.25 -18.88 19.73
C LEU A 706 -63.29 -19.56 20.66
N CYS A 707 -63.56 -19.02 21.86
CA CYS A 707 -64.57 -19.52 22.82
C CYS A 707 -65.84 -18.65 22.85
N ASN A 708 -66.91 -19.06 23.56
CA ASN A 708 -68.24 -18.42 23.53
C ASN A 708 -68.38 -17.09 24.33
N ASP A 709 -67.31 -16.31 24.52
CA ASP A 709 -67.31 -15.08 25.32
C ASP A 709 -67.65 -13.82 24.49
N ASP A 710 -68.31 -12.79 25.03
CA ASP A 710 -68.43 -11.51 24.30
C ASP A 710 -67.11 -10.72 24.35
N ILE A 711 -66.48 -10.49 23.20
CA ILE A 711 -65.14 -9.86 23.09
C ILE A 711 -65.19 -8.38 22.68
N ARG A 712 -66.37 -7.82 22.40
CA ARG A 712 -66.51 -6.47 21.84
C ARG A 712 -65.92 -5.38 22.74
N GLY A 713 -66.18 -5.48 24.05
CA GLY A 713 -65.67 -4.51 25.03
C GLY A 713 -64.15 -4.56 25.19
N ASP A 714 -63.55 -5.75 25.09
CA ASP A 714 -62.11 -5.93 25.15
C ASP A 714 -61.43 -5.38 23.88
N ILE A 715 -62.00 -5.66 22.69
CA ILE A 715 -61.53 -5.08 21.43
C ILE A 715 -61.57 -3.54 21.50
N GLU A 716 -62.66 -2.97 22.00
CA GLU A 716 -62.76 -1.51 22.14
C GLU A 716 -61.74 -0.96 23.14
N SER A 717 -61.50 -1.65 24.25
CA SER A 717 -60.54 -1.23 25.27
C SER A 717 -59.10 -1.27 24.76
N PHE A 718 -58.73 -2.31 24.02
CA PHE A 718 -57.33 -2.55 23.62
C PHE A 718 -57.01 -2.07 22.21
N CYS A 719 -57.81 -2.43 21.20
CA CYS A 719 -57.58 -2.04 19.81
C CYS A 719 -57.93 -0.57 19.52
N TYR A 720 -58.76 0.07 20.35
CA TYR A 720 -58.99 1.51 20.27
C TYR A 720 -58.30 2.26 21.40
N GLY A 721 -58.75 2.11 22.65
CA GLY A 721 -58.29 2.96 23.75
C GLY A 721 -56.80 2.83 24.04
N ARG A 722 -56.32 1.60 24.24
CA ARG A 722 -54.91 1.31 24.53
C ARG A 722 -53.99 1.56 23.33
N MET A 723 -54.45 1.26 22.11
CA MET A 723 -53.70 1.56 20.89
C MET A 723 -53.50 3.07 20.71
N GLY A 724 -54.49 3.92 20.97
CA GLY A 724 -54.34 5.38 20.91
C GLY A 724 -53.21 5.88 21.83
N GLN A 725 -53.18 5.41 23.08
CA GLN A 725 -52.11 5.73 24.03
C GLN A 725 -50.74 5.23 23.56
N LEU A 726 -50.69 4.09 22.87
CA LEU A 726 -49.46 3.53 22.32
C LEU A 726 -48.95 4.37 21.14
N LEU A 727 -49.83 4.85 20.27
CA LEU A 727 -49.49 5.76 19.17
C LEU A 727 -48.87 7.05 19.70
N ASP A 728 -49.45 7.65 20.74
CA ASP A 728 -48.87 8.83 21.41
C ASP A 728 -47.47 8.55 21.93
N ARG A 729 -47.26 7.40 22.59
CA ARG A 729 -45.95 7.01 23.12
C ARG A 729 -44.91 6.81 21.99
N VAL A 730 -45.30 6.10 20.94
CA VAL A 730 -44.43 5.84 19.78
C VAL A 730 -44.04 7.15 19.11
N HIS A 731 -44.99 8.05 18.85
CA HIS A 731 -44.69 9.33 18.21
C HIS A 731 -43.80 10.24 19.08
N ASN A 732 -44.07 10.30 20.39
CA ASN A 732 -43.23 11.07 21.32
C ASN A 732 -41.78 10.55 21.39
N THR A 733 -41.57 9.24 21.19
CA THR A 733 -40.22 8.67 21.16
C THR A 733 -39.57 8.83 19.79
N PHE A 734 -40.32 8.63 18.71
CA PHE A 734 -39.86 8.67 17.32
C PHE A 734 -40.55 9.83 16.56
N PRO A 735 -40.18 11.10 16.83
CA PRO A 735 -40.93 12.26 16.35
C PRO A 735 -40.92 12.43 14.83
N ASN A 736 -39.90 11.88 14.15
CA ASN A 736 -39.75 11.97 12.70
C ASN A 736 -40.32 10.75 11.95
N ALA A 737 -40.86 9.77 12.67
CA ALA A 737 -41.32 8.53 12.08
C ALA A 737 -42.78 8.62 11.65
N LYS A 738 -43.07 8.02 10.50
CA LYS A 738 -44.42 7.61 10.14
C LYS A 738 -44.72 6.24 10.74
N ILE A 739 -45.95 6.02 11.18
CA ILE A 739 -46.36 4.79 11.88
C ILE A 739 -47.32 4.02 10.98
N ILE A 740 -47.04 2.77 10.67
CA ILE A 740 -47.96 1.88 9.98
C ILE A 740 -48.45 0.82 10.94
N VAL A 741 -49.74 0.88 11.29
CA VAL A 741 -50.41 -0.11 12.14
C VAL A 741 -51.02 -1.18 11.25
N THR A 742 -50.58 -2.42 11.43
CA THR A 742 -51.06 -3.55 10.64
C THR A 742 -52.34 -4.15 11.23
N GLY A 743 -53.29 -4.51 10.37
CA GLY A 743 -54.54 -5.14 10.74
C GLY A 743 -54.43 -6.66 10.91
N TYR A 744 -55.28 -7.23 11.75
CA TYR A 744 -55.44 -8.69 11.88
C TYR A 744 -56.43 -9.25 10.85
N PHE A 745 -56.51 -10.57 10.71
CA PHE A 745 -57.38 -11.27 9.75
C PHE A 745 -58.35 -12.25 10.43
N LYS A 746 -59.32 -12.77 9.67
CA LYS A 746 -60.21 -13.83 10.15
C LYS A 746 -59.40 -15.11 10.35
N ILE A 747 -59.41 -15.65 11.57
CA ILE A 747 -58.70 -16.91 11.89
C ILE A 747 -59.39 -18.08 11.17
N VAL A 748 -60.72 -18.20 11.33
CA VAL A 748 -61.56 -19.22 10.69
C VAL A 748 -62.58 -18.53 9.78
N SER A 749 -62.88 -19.13 8.62
CA SER A 749 -63.87 -18.63 7.67
C SER A 749 -64.84 -19.73 7.24
N PRO A 750 -65.92 -19.41 6.49
CA PRO A 750 -66.80 -20.43 5.92
C PRO A 750 -66.08 -21.43 5.00
N GLN A 751 -64.89 -21.08 4.49
CA GLN A 751 -64.09 -21.93 3.60
C GLN A 751 -63.06 -22.79 4.32
N SER A 752 -62.90 -22.62 5.64
CA SER A 752 -61.99 -23.45 6.43
C SER A 752 -62.46 -24.91 6.47
N ASP A 753 -61.54 -25.86 6.27
CA ASP A 753 -61.88 -27.28 6.39
C ASP A 753 -62.22 -27.67 7.84
N ARG A 754 -63.44 -28.16 8.05
CA ARG A 754 -63.98 -28.54 9.37
C ARG A 754 -63.14 -29.58 10.09
N ALA A 755 -62.62 -30.59 9.39
CA ALA A 755 -61.84 -31.66 10.00
C ALA A 755 -60.44 -31.17 10.42
N LEU A 756 -59.83 -30.31 9.62
CA LEU A 756 -58.54 -29.71 9.94
C LEU A 756 -58.64 -28.66 11.05
N ILE A 757 -59.74 -27.89 11.11
CA ILE A 757 -60.02 -27.00 12.24
C ILE A 757 -60.10 -27.77 13.56
N SER A 758 -60.71 -28.95 13.59
CA SER A 758 -60.69 -29.82 14.78
C SER A 758 -59.27 -30.09 15.28
N LEU A 759 -58.33 -30.37 14.36
CA LEU A 759 -56.93 -30.63 14.68
C LEU A 759 -56.22 -29.37 15.19
N TYR A 760 -56.52 -28.20 14.63
CA TYR A 760 -55.99 -26.93 15.10
C TYR A 760 -56.47 -26.58 16.52
N LEU A 761 -57.76 -26.77 16.83
CA LEU A 761 -58.30 -26.53 18.18
C LEU A 761 -57.67 -27.46 19.22
N ILE A 762 -57.36 -28.71 18.85
CA ILE A 762 -56.60 -29.63 19.69
C ILE A 762 -55.16 -29.15 19.84
N GLY A 763 -54.50 -28.79 18.74
CA GLY A 763 -53.12 -28.31 18.70
C GLY A 763 -52.88 -26.99 19.44
N THR A 764 -53.90 -26.15 19.57
CA THR A 764 -53.86 -24.90 20.36
C THR A 764 -54.34 -25.10 21.80
N GLY A 765 -54.86 -26.27 22.16
CA GLY A 765 -55.35 -26.56 23.51
C GLY A 765 -56.71 -25.95 23.85
N VAL A 766 -57.49 -25.57 22.84
CA VAL A 766 -58.78 -24.87 22.95
C VAL A 766 -59.97 -25.84 22.75
N SER A 767 -59.72 -27.07 22.31
CA SER A 767 -60.77 -28.06 22.02
C SER A 767 -61.71 -28.39 23.19
N ALA A 768 -61.19 -28.37 24.43
CA ALA A 768 -61.98 -28.64 25.64
C ALA A 768 -62.87 -27.47 26.06
N THR A 769 -62.46 -26.22 25.79
CA THR A 769 -63.20 -25.01 26.18
C THR A 769 -64.32 -24.65 25.20
N VAL A 770 -64.22 -25.09 23.94
CA VAL A 770 -65.21 -24.82 22.88
C VAL A 770 -66.19 -25.97 22.65
N GLY A 771 -66.13 -27.03 23.47
CA GLY A 771 -67.02 -28.19 23.37
C GLY A 771 -66.80 -29.06 22.13
N ALA A 772 -65.65 -28.97 21.46
CA ALA A 772 -65.35 -29.71 20.22
C ALA A 772 -65.01 -31.21 20.43
N ALA A 773 -65.04 -31.73 21.66
CA ALA A 773 -64.62 -33.10 21.95
C ALA A 773 -65.81 -34.09 22.04
N VAL A 774 -65.96 -34.97 21.04
CA VAL A 774 -66.59 -36.29 21.20
C VAL A 774 -65.53 -37.36 20.95
N MET A 775 -65.21 -38.14 21.98
CA MET A 775 -64.31 -39.29 21.89
C MET A 775 -65.08 -40.49 21.31
N VAL A 776 -64.75 -40.94 20.10
CA VAL A 776 -65.30 -42.20 19.54
C VAL A 776 -64.25 -43.30 19.66
N ALA A 777 -64.55 -44.34 20.43
CA ALA A 777 -63.70 -45.52 20.57
C ALA A 777 -63.86 -46.46 19.36
N GLY A 778 -62.76 -46.80 18.68
CA GLY A 778 -62.69 -47.78 17.60
C GLY A 778 -61.72 -48.93 17.94
N ALA A 779 -61.98 -50.13 17.41
CA ALA A 779 -61.39 -51.41 17.81
C ALA A 779 -59.91 -51.66 17.42
N GLY A 780 -59.08 -50.61 17.27
CA GLY A 780 -57.68 -50.75 16.82
C GLY A 780 -56.68 -49.76 17.44
N GLY A 781 -57.04 -49.09 18.54
CA GLY A 781 -56.25 -47.99 19.10
C GLY A 781 -56.76 -46.61 18.65
N ILE A 782 -56.28 -45.55 19.31
CA ILE A 782 -56.81 -44.19 19.22
C ILE A 782 -56.66 -43.66 17.78
N VAL A 783 -57.75 -43.66 17.01
CA VAL A 783 -57.88 -42.89 15.76
C VAL A 783 -58.66 -41.63 16.10
N ALA A 784 -57.99 -40.48 16.13
CA ALA A 784 -58.61 -39.17 16.37
C ALA A 784 -59.47 -38.75 15.16
N GLY A 785 -60.70 -39.23 15.08
CA GLY A 785 -61.71 -38.76 14.14
C GLY A 785 -62.69 -37.83 14.84
N VAL A 786 -62.40 -36.52 14.87
CA VAL A 786 -63.31 -35.50 15.42
C VAL A 786 -63.89 -34.71 14.23
N ALA A 787 -65.17 -34.92 13.94
CA ALA A 787 -65.90 -34.06 13.02
C ALA A 787 -66.42 -32.84 13.81
N LEU A 788 -65.86 -31.65 13.55
CA LEU A 788 -66.40 -30.39 14.06
C LEU A 788 -67.84 -30.23 13.57
N SER A 789 -68.81 -29.98 14.47
CA SER A 789 -70.21 -29.77 14.04
C SER A 789 -70.31 -28.53 13.14
N ALA A 790 -71.31 -28.49 12.26
CA ALA A 790 -71.50 -27.36 11.37
C ALA A 790 -71.79 -26.09 12.18
N GLU A 791 -72.57 -26.23 13.25
CA GLU A 791 -72.96 -25.15 14.16
C GLU A 791 -71.76 -24.55 14.89
N LEU A 792 -70.81 -25.38 15.33
CA LEU A 792 -69.59 -24.90 15.99
C LEU A 792 -68.64 -24.23 14.97
N HIS A 793 -68.55 -24.76 13.76
CA HIS A 793 -67.78 -24.14 12.68
C HIS A 793 -68.32 -22.75 12.31
N ASP A 794 -69.64 -22.64 12.13
CA ASP A 794 -70.33 -21.38 11.83
C ASP A 794 -70.13 -20.38 12.97
N HIS A 795 -70.20 -20.84 14.22
CA HIS A 795 -69.91 -20.01 15.39
C HIS A 795 -68.48 -19.45 15.39
N LEU A 796 -67.46 -20.28 15.14
CA LEU A 796 -66.06 -19.85 15.05
C LEU A 796 -65.83 -18.85 13.91
N THR A 797 -66.52 -19.06 12.79
CA THR A 797 -66.51 -18.17 11.64
C THR A 797 -67.11 -16.81 11.96
N ASP A 798 -68.29 -16.78 12.59
CA ASP A 798 -68.97 -15.53 12.95
C ASP A 798 -68.14 -14.71 13.93
N ARG A 799 -67.48 -15.37 14.88
CA ARG A 799 -66.58 -14.70 15.84
C ARG A 799 -65.32 -14.16 15.21
N SER A 800 -64.68 -14.92 14.33
CA SER A 800 -63.54 -14.45 13.54
C SER A 800 -63.92 -13.22 12.70
N ARG A 801 -65.16 -13.20 12.16
CA ARG A 801 -65.71 -12.04 11.43
C ARG A 801 -65.98 -10.85 12.34
N VAL A 802 -66.46 -11.06 13.57
CA VAL A 802 -66.65 -9.99 14.58
C VAL A 802 -65.31 -9.39 14.96
N LEU A 803 -64.32 -10.22 15.33
CA LEU A 803 -62.95 -9.78 15.63
C LEU A 803 -62.40 -8.93 14.49
N HIS A 804 -62.37 -9.46 13.27
CA HIS A 804 -61.82 -8.77 12.11
C HIS A 804 -62.46 -7.40 11.92
N ARG A 805 -63.81 -7.35 11.80
CA ARG A 805 -64.51 -6.09 11.52
C ARG A 805 -64.35 -5.06 12.64
N GLN A 806 -64.46 -5.49 13.89
CA GLN A 806 -64.42 -4.56 15.01
C GLN A 806 -63.00 -4.10 15.33
N ALA A 807 -62.02 -5.00 15.37
CA ALA A 807 -60.63 -4.60 15.60
C ALA A 807 -60.17 -3.62 14.51
N HIS A 808 -60.52 -3.86 13.25
CA HIS A 808 -60.24 -2.96 12.15
C HIS A 808 -60.91 -1.59 12.29
N ALA A 809 -62.17 -1.55 12.69
CA ALA A 809 -62.88 -0.28 12.91
C ALA A 809 -62.27 0.49 14.09
N SER A 810 -61.98 -0.20 15.20
CA SER A 810 -61.37 0.37 16.40
C SER A 810 -59.94 0.89 16.14
N LEU A 811 -59.10 0.14 15.41
CA LEU A 811 -57.75 0.56 15.02
C LEU A 811 -57.79 1.77 14.09
N ARG A 812 -58.64 1.76 13.05
CA ARG A 812 -58.82 2.91 12.16
C ARG A 812 -59.27 4.14 12.93
N ARG A 813 -60.24 4.01 13.85
CA ARG A 813 -60.71 5.12 14.67
C ARG A 813 -59.61 5.68 15.59
N ALA A 814 -58.80 4.82 16.21
CA ALA A 814 -57.67 5.26 17.03
C ALA A 814 -56.65 6.05 16.21
N ILE A 815 -56.36 5.59 14.98
CA ILE A 815 -55.46 6.28 14.05
C ILE A 815 -56.04 7.61 13.58
N ASP A 816 -57.32 7.66 13.24
CA ASP A 816 -58.00 8.88 12.78
C ASP A 816 -58.02 9.95 13.89
N GLU A 817 -58.33 9.56 15.14
CA GLU A 817 -58.30 10.46 16.29
C GLU A 817 -56.89 10.94 16.63
N PHE A 818 -55.90 10.03 16.58
CA PHE A 818 -54.49 10.37 16.75
C PHE A 818 -54.01 11.34 15.66
N ASN A 819 -54.30 11.10 14.39
CA ASN A 819 -53.93 12.01 13.32
C ASN A 819 -54.66 13.36 13.43
N GLY A 820 -55.89 13.38 13.94
CA GLY A 820 -56.66 14.61 14.16
C GLY A 820 -56.04 15.57 15.18
N SER A 821 -55.12 15.10 16.03
CA SER A 821 -54.36 15.93 16.97
C SER A 821 -53.01 16.41 16.44
N HIS A 822 -52.63 16.04 15.20
CA HIS A 822 -51.36 16.39 14.58
C HIS A 822 -51.55 17.21 13.30
N ALA A 823 -50.57 18.07 12.97
CA ALA A 823 -50.67 18.99 11.83
C ALA A 823 -50.67 18.29 10.45
N ALA A 824 -50.19 17.04 10.39
CA ALA A 824 -50.19 16.19 9.21
C ALA A 824 -50.45 14.74 9.65
N SER A 825 -50.95 13.89 8.74
CA SER A 825 -51.12 12.47 9.01
C SER A 825 -49.78 11.81 9.33
N VAL A 826 -49.70 11.19 10.51
CA VAL A 826 -48.48 10.53 11.04
C VAL A 826 -48.66 9.00 11.05
N ALA A 827 -49.84 8.51 11.42
CA ALA A 827 -50.15 7.09 11.50
C ALA A 827 -51.09 6.62 10.38
N PHE A 828 -50.94 5.37 9.93
CA PHE A 828 -51.67 4.80 8.80
C PHE A 828 -52.06 3.35 9.09
N PHE A 829 -53.18 2.92 8.54
CA PHE A 829 -53.69 1.56 8.71
C PHE A 829 -53.38 0.67 7.50
N ALA A 830 -52.63 -0.42 7.71
CA ALA A 830 -52.35 -1.43 6.69
C ALA A 830 -53.23 -2.66 6.88
N ASP A 831 -54.30 -2.75 6.10
CA ASP A 831 -55.15 -3.93 5.99
C ASP A 831 -54.45 -4.99 5.11
N PRO A 832 -54.19 -6.22 5.60
CA PRO A 832 -53.63 -7.29 4.76
C PRO A 832 -54.61 -7.82 3.71
N GLU A 833 -55.89 -7.46 3.78
CA GLU A 833 -56.95 -7.85 2.84
C GLU A 833 -57.11 -9.38 2.72
N PHE A 834 -57.02 -10.10 3.85
CA PHE A 834 -57.27 -11.53 3.87
C PHE A 834 -58.77 -11.82 3.74
N THR A 835 -59.16 -12.41 2.61
CA THR A 835 -60.54 -12.82 2.32
C THR A 835 -60.90 -14.12 3.05
N ASP A 836 -62.07 -14.70 2.79
CA ASP A 836 -62.44 -15.97 3.42
C ASP A 836 -61.57 -17.13 2.92
N GLU A 837 -61.08 -17.07 1.69
CA GLU A 837 -60.17 -18.02 1.03
C GLU A 837 -58.78 -18.09 1.69
N HIS A 838 -58.38 -17.01 2.38
CA HIS A 838 -57.04 -16.85 2.97
C HIS A 838 -56.95 -17.31 4.44
N ALA A 839 -58.08 -17.67 5.06
CA ALA A 839 -58.13 -18.14 6.45
C ALA A 839 -57.45 -19.50 6.66
N ILE A 840 -57.29 -19.94 7.91
CA ILE A 840 -56.62 -21.22 8.19
C ILE A 840 -57.40 -22.39 7.57
N PHE A 841 -56.70 -23.26 6.85
CA PHE A 841 -57.26 -24.41 6.10
C PHE A 841 -58.34 -24.06 5.06
N ALA A 842 -58.39 -22.81 4.61
CA ALA A 842 -59.11 -22.46 3.39
C ALA A 842 -58.25 -22.80 2.15
N PRO A 843 -58.84 -22.86 0.94
CA PRO A 843 -58.15 -23.31 -0.27
C PRO A 843 -56.87 -22.53 -0.61
N GLU A 844 -56.82 -21.24 -0.28
CA GLU A 844 -55.70 -20.34 -0.55
C GLU A 844 -55.11 -19.77 0.75
N ALA A 845 -55.05 -20.60 1.81
CA ALA A 845 -54.61 -20.18 3.13
C ALA A 845 -53.29 -19.39 3.11
N LEU A 846 -53.33 -18.15 3.60
CA LEU A 846 -52.15 -17.28 3.77
C LEU A 846 -51.54 -17.39 5.17
N VAL A 847 -51.99 -18.36 5.95
CA VAL A 847 -51.55 -18.63 7.33
C VAL A 847 -51.11 -20.07 7.49
N TRP A 848 -50.25 -20.33 8.47
CA TRP A 848 -49.79 -21.68 8.80
C TRP A 848 -50.89 -22.53 9.41
N GLY A 849 -51.05 -23.76 8.92
CA GLY A 849 -51.87 -24.80 9.55
C GLY A 849 -51.10 -25.63 10.58
N VAL A 850 -51.69 -26.77 10.96
CA VAL A 850 -51.00 -27.84 11.71
C VAL A 850 -50.84 -29.08 10.82
N LYS A 851 -49.77 -29.85 11.05
CA LYS A 851 -49.50 -31.15 10.43
C LYS A 851 -50.44 -32.22 11.01
N GLY A 852 -50.60 -33.34 10.31
CA GLY A 852 -51.42 -34.46 10.76
C GLY A 852 -50.94 -35.13 12.06
N PRO A 853 -51.76 -36.00 12.67
CA PRO A 853 -51.39 -36.78 13.85
C PRO A 853 -50.20 -37.72 13.59
N PRO A 854 -49.44 -38.15 14.63
CA PRO A 854 -49.69 -37.97 16.07
C PRO A 854 -49.11 -36.69 16.66
N ALA A 855 -48.22 -35.99 15.93
CA ALA A 855 -47.48 -34.86 16.47
C ALA A 855 -48.27 -33.55 16.42
N LEU A 856 -49.16 -33.32 15.44
CA LEU A 856 -49.87 -32.04 15.28
C LEU A 856 -48.93 -30.82 15.28
N ASP A 857 -47.68 -30.98 14.85
CA ASP A 857 -46.70 -29.90 14.79
C ASP A 857 -47.19 -28.80 13.84
N ALA A 858 -46.71 -27.56 13.98
CA ALA A 858 -47.04 -26.54 13.00
C ALA A 858 -46.55 -26.93 11.58
N ALA A 859 -47.29 -26.48 10.56
CA ALA A 859 -46.96 -26.67 9.15
C ALA A 859 -45.89 -25.67 8.64
N ASP A 860 -45.24 -24.96 9.57
CA ASP A 860 -44.26 -23.92 9.30
C ASP A 860 -42.96 -24.46 8.70
N GLU A 861 -42.03 -23.54 8.45
CA GLU A 861 -40.90 -23.74 7.56
C GLU A 861 -40.03 -24.95 7.96
N SER A 862 -40.12 -26.03 7.16
CA SER A 862 -39.64 -27.37 7.54
C SER A 862 -38.46 -27.90 6.70
N ALA A 863 -37.71 -27.04 6.00
CA ALA A 863 -36.44 -27.49 5.43
C ALA A 863 -35.50 -27.91 6.57
N SER A 864 -34.74 -28.99 6.40
CA SER A 864 -33.82 -29.56 7.40
C SER A 864 -33.02 -28.47 8.15
N GLY A 865 -33.23 -28.31 9.47
CA GLY A 865 -32.75 -27.14 10.23
C GLY A 865 -33.65 -25.91 10.09
N GLY A 866 -34.97 -26.10 10.20
CA GLY A 866 -35.98 -25.05 10.02
C GLY A 866 -36.49 -24.48 11.35
N VAL A 867 -37.12 -23.31 11.29
CA VAL A 867 -37.66 -22.53 12.43
C VAL A 867 -38.53 -23.39 13.36
N ALA A 868 -39.26 -24.36 12.80
CA ALA A 868 -40.10 -25.30 13.54
C ALA A 868 -39.30 -26.17 14.55
N GLU A 869 -38.17 -26.73 14.10
CA GLU A 869 -37.32 -27.61 14.93
C GLU A 869 -36.52 -26.79 15.94
N ASP A 870 -36.04 -25.60 15.54
CA ASP A 870 -35.39 -24.65 16.44
C ASP A 870 -36.35 -24.24 17.55
N ARG A 871 -37.60 -23.87 17.20
CA ARG A 871 -38.62 -23.51 18.20
C ARG A 871 -38.88 -24.66 19.17
N LYS A 872 -38.93 -25.93 18.73
CA LYS A 872 -39.08 -27.07 19.64
C LYS A 872 -37.98 -27.12 20.69
N VAL A 873 -36.72 -26.92 20.29
CA VAL A 873 -35.58 -26.85 21.20
C VAL A 873 -35.69 -25.64 22.13
N LEU A 874 -36.04 -24.47 21.59
CA LEU A 874 -36.20 -23.23 22.35
C LEU A 874 -37.32 -23.31 23.39
N CYS A 875 -38.47 -23.92 23.06
CA CYS A 875 -39.55 -24.14 24.00
C CYS A 875 -39.14 -25.04 25.16
N VAL A 876 -38.27 -26.03 24.91
CA VAL A 876 -37.73 -26.92 25.95
C VAL A 876 -36.70 -26.19 26.80
N SER A 877 -35.76 -25.47 26.19
CA SER A 877 -34.70 -24.74 26.89
C SER A 877 -35.24 -23.58 27.72
N ALA A 878 -36.39 -23.02 27.33
CA ALA A 878 -37.15 -22.04 28.11
C ALA A 878 -37.79 -22.61 29.39
N GLY A 879 -37.66 -23.92 29.66
CA GLY A 879 -38.20 -24.55 30.88
C GLY A 879 -39.72 -24.72 30.88
N LEU A 880 -40.37 -24.62 29.71
CA LEU A 880 -41.83 -24.74 29.61
C LEU A 880 -42.27 -26.19 29.87
N GLY A 881 -43.33 -26.34 30.68
CA GLY A 881 -43.96 -27.62 30.99
C GLY A 881 -45.41 -27.70 30.50
N GLY A 882 -45.95 -28.93 30.42
CA GLY A 882 -47.37 -29.20 30.17
C GLY A 882 -47.94 -28.47 28.93
N MET A 883 -49.08 -27.80 29.12
CA MET A 883 -49.79 -27.09 28.04
C MET A 883 -49.02 -25.88 27.50
N ALA A 884 -48.16 -25.23 28.30
CA ALA A 884 -47.35 -24.10 27.82
C ALA A 884 -46.32 -24.56 26.77
N LYS A 885 -45.63 -25.68 27.03
CA LYS A 885 -44.73 -26.30 26.05
C LYS A 885 -45.49 -26.78 24.82
N PHE A 886 -46.66 -27.37 25.02
CA PHE A 886 -47.51 -27.86 23.93
C PHE A 886 -47.94 -26.73 22.98
N LYS A 887 -48.37 -25.58 23.50
CA LYS A 887 -48.72 -24.40 22.70
C LYS A 887 -47.50 -23.79 22.02
N CYS A 888 -46.38 -23.65 22.75
CA CYS A 888 -45.15 -23.05 22.23
C CYS A 888 -44.62 -23.76 20.97
N ILE A 889 -44.61 -25.10 20.95
CA ILE A 889 -44.14 -25.87 19.78
C ILE A 889 -44.96 -25.58 18.52
N ARG A 890 -46.23 -25.18 18.67
CA ARG A 890 -47.19 -24.92 17.59
C ARG A 890 -47.50 -23.44 17.43
N ALA A 891 -46.70 -22.55 18.03
CA ALA A 891 -47.03 -21.14 18.12
C ALA A 891 -47.23 -20.45 16.77
N SER A 892 -46.61 -20.93 15.68
CA SER A 892 -46.82 -20.39 14.33
C SER A 892 -48.17 -20.73 13.71
N ALA A 893 -48.90 -21.75 14.18
CA ALA A 893 -50.20 -22.09 13.61
C ALA A 893 -51.18 -20.92 13.76
N GLY A 894 -51.77 -20.49 12.64
CA GLY A 894 -52.62 -19.29 12.55
C GLY A 894 -51.88 -17.98 12.26
N HIS A 895 -50.54 -18.00 12.12
CA HIS A 895 -49.74 -16.83 11.73
C HIS A 895 -49.49 -16.80 10.22
N PRO A 896 -49.18 -15.63 9.62
CA PRO A 896 -48.89 -15.52 8.20
C PRO A 896 -47.80 -16.50 7.76
N ASN A 897 -48.09 -17.25 6.69
CA ASN A 897 -47.08 -18.03 5.99
C ASN A 897 -46.31 -17.13 5.01
N ARG A 898 -45.41 -17.69 4.19
CA ARG A 898 -44.59 -16.89 3.25
C ARG A 898 -45.45 -16.02 2.32
N ALA A 899 -46.55 -16.56 1.79
CA ALA A 899 -47.45 -15.80 0.92
C ALA A 899 -48.23 -14.72 1.70
N GLY A 900 -48.63 -15.03 2.94
CA GLY A 900 -49.24 -14.04 3.83
C GLY A 900 -48.30 -12.89 4.19
N ALA A 901 -47.02 -13.18 4.47
CA ALA A 901 -46.02 -12.15 4.74
C ALA A 901 -45.75 -11.26 3.52
N ILE A 902 -45.72 -11.84 2.31
CA ILE A 902 -45.65 -11.05 1.06
C ILE A 902 -46.85 -10.10 0.97
N ARG A 903 -48.07 -10.60 1.23
CA ARG A 903 -49.27 -9.76 1.22
C ARG A 903 -49.19 -8.60 2.22
N TYR A 904 -48.73 -8.84 3.46
CA TYR A 904 -48.50 -7.76 4.42
C TYR A 904 -47.49 -6.72 3.88
N ALA A 905 -46.36 -7.18 3.33
CA ALA A 905 -45.35 -6.30 2.78
C ALA A 905 -45.90 -5.44 1.63
N GLU A 906 -46.65 -6.03 0.68
CA GLU A 906 -47.29 -5.29 -0.42
C GLU A 906 -48.19 -4.17 0.08
N ARG A 907 -49.00 -4.44 1.10
CA ARG A 907 -49.94 -3.45 1.67
C ARG A 907 -49.22 -2.33 2.41
N ILE A 908 -48.15 -2.65 3.13
CA ILE A 908 -47.29 -1.67 3.78
C ILE A 908 -46.59 -0.80 2.74
N LEU A 909 -46.01 -1.41 1.71
CA LEU A 909 -45.25 -0.71 0.67
C LEU A 909 -46.13 0.18 -0.20
N ASN A 910 -47.39 -0.19 -0.44
CA ASN A 910 -48.35 0.68 -1.13
C ASN A 910 -48.57 2.00 -0.36
N ILE A 911 -48.72 1.92 0.97
CA ILE A 911 -48.86 3.11 1.82
C ILE A 911 -47.55 3.90 1.84
N TRP A 912 -46.42 3.21 2.02
CA TRP A 912 -45.12 3.86 2.04
C TRP A 912 -44.84 4.64 0.75
N ASN A 913 -45.12 4.04 -0.42
CA ASN A 913 -44.96 4.70 -1.72
C ASN A 913 -45.87 5.92 -1.91
N GLN A 914 -47.07 5.92 -1.34
CA GLN A 914 -48.04 7.01 -1.48
C GLN A 914 -47.77 8.17 -0.50
N GLU A 915 -47.37 7.85 0.72
CA GLU A 915 -47.42 8.79 1.85
C GLU A 915 -46.03 9.09 2.47
N MET A 916 -44.99 8.31 2.11
CA MET A 916 -43.75 8.24 2.88
C MET A 916 -42.46 8.06 2.06
N ASN A 917 -42.49 8.11 0.73
CA ASN A 917 -41.27 7.98 -0.08
C ASN A 917 -40.40 9.25 0.00
N ASP A 918 -39.74 9.42 1.15
CA ASP A 918 -38.88 10.55 1.50
C ASP A 918 -37.38 10.22 1.37
N LEU A 919 -37.04 9.20 0.56
CA LEU A 919 -35.67 8.73 0.30
C LEU A 919 -34.74 9.78 -0.32
N ASN A 920 -35.24 10.96 -0.69
CA ASN A 920 -34.45 12.04 -1.28
C ASN A 920 -34.46 13.33 -0.45
N GLU A 921 -35.14 13.32 0.70
CA GLU A 921 -35.39 14.50 1.51
C GLU A 921 -34.73 14.39 2.88
N PHE A 922 -33.98 15.44 3.24
CA PHE A 922 -33.62 15.63 4.63
C PHE A 922 -34.89 15.88 5.45
N PRO A 923 -34.97 15.40 6.70
CA PRO A 923 -36.10 15.73 7.54
C PRO A 923 -36.12 17.25 7.76
N GLN A 924 -37.25 17.88 7.47
CA GLN A 924 -37.53 19.22 7.97
C GLN A 924 -37.65 19.08 9.49
N ASN A 925 -36.81 19.77 10.26
CA ASN A 925 -37.04 19.90 11.69
C ASN A 925 -38.33 20.71 11.86
N ASN A 926 -39.46 20.02 12.01
CA ASN A 926 -40.67 20.64 12.51
C ASN A 926 -40.41 20.90 14.01
N ASN A 927 -39.84 22.07 14.30
CA ASN A 927 -39.82 22.64 15.63
C ASN A 927 -41.21 23.13 16.01
#